data_AF-A0AA52AR06-F1
#
_entry.id   AF-A0AA52AR06-F1
#
_cell.length_a   1.000
_cell.length_b   1.000
_cell.length_c   1.000
_cell.angle_alpha   90.00
_cell.angle_beta   90.00
_cell.angle_gamma   90.00
#
_symmetry.space_group_name_H-M   'P 1'
#
loop_
_entity.id
_entity.type
_entity.pdbx_description
1 polymer ?
#
loop_
_entity_poly.entity_id
_entity_poly.type
_entity_poly.pdbx_seq_one_letter_code
_entity_poly.pdbx_strand_id
1 'polypeptide(L)'
;MLASWKRGGRPHTWPTLTKALVQLTWGGPQILYNGGLQQARLRYHDAEARRAGLPPDVAALVTSVDCEATTEAKDLRDSACGTRAGTVPVNLCHRVLASESTSLRCDGSQPRTDTVDITRRQLGRLAAVGTGALLLPGLLPPSLAAATTPPVGTWGDQGDGTYANPVLPGDFSDWDCIRVGSDYYGITSTFGYSPGVAVLHSKDLVNWRTLGGAVGDLTSIGPALNWDQMNRYGRGVWAGAIRFHAGRYWVYFNTPDEGFFMTSAPSPSGPWDPLTAVWRTSGWDDPCPFWDDDGQGYLVTTHYSDGYKIHLFKLSEDGKSLVGPSTVIHQSPGSEANKLYKINGLYYHLYSEVKSEGRVLMMNRGSSLTGPFETKQLEHVNTSVDREPNQGGLVQAPNGTWYFVTHHGHGDWEGRPLSLLPVTWVDGWPILGQVGADGVGSMVWTGQVPAGGTPGMPVDALPAVVTSDLFTDTRIKPQWEWYYQPRADHWSLTERPGYLRLKAFAPLATDNLTKVGNTLTQRVLRTAGAATVTIRLELAGLADGQHAGLCHYAATYAGLGVRRSGTTTTIAHNVGGTLTNGPAITQNAVWLRTSWDVSGVSRFSYSLDGNTFTSFGGTYQLTWGGYRGDRVGIYTYNPNGTGHVDVDSVQYTIAPTRAYKCVSARSGKVADVSGASNADGVTVLQWPDTGKANQHWAFQSTADGYHTITCVGSGKVLDVAGSSTADGAPVVQTTADGRASQQWQLRPQSGGEFVLVNRNSGKVLDVKGGSTADGAALIQYRDVGSSNQRWTFHRVTG
;
A
#
# COMPACT_ATOMS: atom_id res chain seq x y z
N MET A 1 -9.68 38.71 -35.92
CA MET A 1 -9.68 40.16 -36.17
C MET A 1 -8.84 40.84 -35.11
N LEU A 2 -7.80 41.54 -35.54
CA LEU A 2 -6.98 42.47 -34.74
C LEU A 2 -7.72 43.78 -34.55
N ALA A 3 -7.72 44.35 -33.34
CA ALA A 3 -7.67 45.80 -33.13
C ALA A 3 -7.23 46.09 -31.68
N SER A 4 -6.40 47.12 -31.56
CA SER A 4 -5.56 47.46 -30.42
C SER A 4 -5.51 48.99 -30.27
N TRP A 5 -5.01 49.45 -29.11
CA TRP A 5 -4.51 50.81 -28.72
C TRP A 5 -5.47 51.63 -27.83
N LYS A 6 -5.06 52.37 -26.77
CA LYS A 6 -3.79 52.99 -26.30
C LYS A 6 -3.92 53.21 -24.76
N ARG A 7 -2.98 52.83 -23.87
CA ARG A 7 -1.73 53.49 -23.40
C ARG A 7 -1.85 54.90 -22.79
N GLY A 8 -1.46 55.01 -21.52
CA GLY A 8 -0.87 56.19 -20.88
C GLY A 8 -0.15 55.82 -19.56
N GLY A 9 1.18 55.98 -19.49
CA GLY A 9 1.99 55.90 -18.26
C GLY A 9 3.27 55.04 -18.33
N ARG A 10 4.44 55.68 -18.37
CA ARG A 10 5.83 55.16 -18.18
C ARG A 10 6.63 56.28 -17.48
N PRO A 11 7.85 56.07 -16.93
CA PRO A 11 8.47 54.83 -16.44
C PRO A 11 9.24 55.02 -15.10
N HIS A 12 9.43 53.95 -14.32
CA HIS A 12 10.66 53.74 -13.55
C HIS A 12 11.06 52.25 -13.59
N THR A 13 12.36 52.06 -13.72
CA THR A 13 13.12 50.88 -14.13
C THR A 13 13.30 49.85 -13.03
N TRP A 14 13.12 48.56 -13.36
CA TRP A 14 13.83 47.44 -12.72
C TRP A 14 14.26 46.43 -13.80
N PRO A 15 15.56 46.13 -13.95
CA PRO A 15 16.05 45.14 -14.88
C PRO A 15 16.20 43.76 -14.20
N THR A 16 15.80 42.72 -14.93
CA THR A 16 16.37 41.36 -14.91
C THR A 16 16.23 40.53 -13.63
N LEU A 17 15.14 39.75 -13.56
CA LEU A 17 15.11 38.49 -12.81
C LEU A 17 15.73 37.40 -13.70
N THR A 18 17.05 37.28 -13.70
CA THR A 18 17.78 36.19 -14.36
C THR A 18 17.79 34.97 -13.46
N LYS A 19 17.58 33.80 -14.06
CA LYS A 19 17.78 32.45 -13.52
C LYS A 19 19.05 32.29 -12.69
N ALA A 20 18.91 31.57 -11.57
CA ALA A 20 19.83 30.61 -10.92
C ALA A 20 21.36 30.83 -10.91
N LEU A 21 21.94 30.71 -9.71
CA LEU A 21 23.35 30.45 -9.28
C LEU A 21 23.70 31.47 -8.17
N VAL A 22 24.15 31.08 -6.98
CA VAL A 22 25.43 30.43 -6.73
C VAL A 22 25.34 29.49 -5.51
N GLN A 23 25.69 28.24 -5.79
CA GLN A 23 26.20 27.19 -4.91
C GLN A 23 27.30 27.74 -3.97
N LEU A 24 27.41 27.19 -2.75
CA LEU A 24 28.62 27.22 -1.89
C LEU A 24 28.82 28.46 -0.99
N THR A 25 28.71 28.25 0.31
CA THR A 25 29.87 28.47 1.21
C THR A 25 29.93 27.30 2.21
N TRP A 26 31.10 26.66 2.25
CA TRP A 26 31.34 25.27 2.67
C TRP A 26 31.26 24.98 4.17
N GLY A 27 30.87 23.71 4.45
CA GLY A 27 31.04 23.05 5.75
C GLY A 27 30.53 21.59 5.80
N GLY A 28 30.91 20.72 4.85
CA GLY A 28 30.84 19.24 4.98
C GLY A 28 29.49 18.54 4.66
N PRO A 29 29.50 17.29 4.16
CA PRO A 29 28.35 16.67 3.48
C PRO A 29 27.30 16.12 4.46
N GLN A 30 26.02 16.46 4.20
CA GLN A 30 24.86 15.80 4.80
C GLN A 30 24.37 14.70 3.84
N ILE A 31 24.32 13.46 4.33
CA ILE A 31 23.97 12.27 3.55
C ILE A 31 22.45 12.24 3.30
N LEU A 32 22.07 12.19 2.02
CA LEU A 32 20.68 12.07 1.56
C LEU A 32 20.43 10.64 1.08
N TYR A 33 19.36 10.01 1.56
CA TYR A 33 18.86 8.73 1.03
C TYR A 33 17.63 8.99 0.15
N ASN A 34 17.73 8.68 -1.14
CA ASN A 34 16.62 8.69 -2.12
C ASN A 34 15.85 10.02 -2.27
N GLY A 35 16.55 11.13 -2.46
CA GLY A 35 16.00 12.31 -3.16
C GLY A 35 14.88 13.13 -2.48
N GLY A 36 14.69 13.01 -1.17
CA GLY A 36 13.80 13.89 -0.40
C GLY A 36 14.57 14.95 0.41
N LEU A 37 14.11 16.21 0.38
CA LEU A 37 14.58 17.25 1.30
C LEU A 37 14.27 16.85 2.76
N GLN A 38 15.30 16.66 3.58
CA GLN A 38 15.12 16.77 5.04
C GLN A 38 15.02 18.25 5.43
N GLN A 39 14.25 18.51 6.47
CA GLN A 39 13.84 19.81 6.99
C GLN A 39 14.94 20.88 6.96
N ALA A 40 14.76 21.92 6.14
CA ALA A 40 15.51 23.16 6.26
C ALA A 40 14.82 24.08 7.30
N ARG A 41 15.56 24.58 8.30
CA ARG A 41 15.07 25.66 9.16
C ARG A 41 15.12 26.97 8.39
N LEU A 42 13.99 27.37 7.79
CA LEU A 42 13.85 28.69 7.19
C LEU A 42 13.54 29.73 8.28
N ARG A 43 14.39 30.74 8.44
CA ARG A 43 14.01 31.95 9.18
C ARG A 43 13.43 32.94 8.18
N TYR A 44 12.13 33.16 8.25
CA TYR A 44 11.43 34.15 7.44
C TYR A 44 10.88 35.25 8.36
N HIS A 45 11.08 36.50 7.97
CA HIS A 45 10.57 37.68 8.66
C HIS A 45 9.68 38.46 7.71
N ASP A 46 8.38 38.53 8.02
CA ASP A 46 7.43 39.35 7.30
C ASP A 46 7.70 40.83 7.62
N ALA A 47 8.21 41.57 6.65
CA ALA A 47 8.58 42.97 6.81
C ALA A 47 7.37 43.92 6.94
N GLU A 48 6.20 43.55 6.43
CA GLU A 48 4.98 44.35 6.55
C GLU A 48 4.27 44.09 7.89
N ALA A 49 4.22 42.83 8.33
CA ALA A 49 3.54 42.46 9.58
C ALA A 49 4.45 42.51 10.83
N ARG A 50 5.76 42.75 10.67
CA ARG A 50 6.78 42.83 11.74
C ARG A 50 6.73 41.66 12.74
N ARG A 51 6.53 40.44 12.24
CA ARG A 51 6.50 39.21 13.05
C ARG A 51 7.25 38.07 12.38
N ALA A 52 7.72 37.12 13.18
CA ALA A 52 8.15 35.82 12.67
C ALA A 52 6.94 35.07 12.09
N GLY A 53 7.09 34.54 10.88
CA GLY A 53 6.03 33.75 10.23
C GLY A 53 6.11 33.79 8.71
N LEU A 54 5.90 32.64 8.08
CA LEU A 54 5.89 32.49 6.62
C LEU A 54 4.62 33.14 6.01
N PRO A 55 4.68 33.65 4.78
CA PRO A 55 3.51 34.10 4.04
C PRO A 55 2.47 32.96 3.89
N PRO A 56 1.17 33.26 3.79
CA PRO A 56 0.10 32.24 3.79
C PRO A 56 0.25 31.15 2.70
N ASP A 57 0.79 31.53 1.55
CA ASP A 57 1.09 30.67 0.41
C ASP A 57 2.30 29.75 0.64
N VAL A 58 3.25 30.16 1.50
CA VAL A 58 4.42 29.36 1.89
C VAL A 58 4.11 28.46 3.10
N ALA A 59 3.24 28.92 4.01
CA ALA A 59 2.80 28.14 5.18
C ALA A 59 2.05 26.85 4.80
N ALA A 60 1.40 26.81 3.63
CA ALA A 60 0.71 25.62 3.12
C ALA A 60 1.64 24.44 2.76
N LEU A 61 2.96 24.67 2.71
CA LEU A 61 3.97 23.69 2.32
C LEU A 61 4.81 23.16 3.50
N VAL A 62 4.50 23.57 4.74
CA VAL A 62 5.28 23.24 5.94
C VAL A 62 4.47 22.39 6.91
N THR A 63 5.04 21.27 7.35
CA THR A 63 4.33 20.26 8.18
C THR A 63 4.36 20.55 9.69
N SER A 64 5.19 21.49 10.17
CA SER A 64 5.16 22.02 11.55
C SER A 64 5.93 23.35 11.68
N VAL A 65 5.53 24.20 12.62
CA VAL A 65 6.23 25.44 12.99
C VAL A 65 6.52 25.38 14.49
N ASP A 66 7.79 25.61 14.87
CA ASP A 66 8.19 25.68 16.28
C ASP A 66 8.05 27.11 16.79
N CYS A 67 7.09 27.33 17.68
CA CYS A 67 6.71 28.64 18.21
C CYS A 67 7.64 29.13 19.33
N GLU A 68 8.50 28.28 19.89
CA GLU A 68 9.29 28.61 21.10
C GLU A 68 10.71 29.13 20.81
N ALA A 69 11.12 29.22 19.54
CA ALA A 69 12.41 29.80 19.16
C ALA A 69 12.39 31.34 19.23
N THR A 70 12.20 31.91 20.42
CA THR A 70 12.36 33.35 20.64
C THR A 70 13.83 33.66 20.91
N THR A 71 14.44 34.48 20.05
CA THR A 71 15.65 35.23 20.42
C THR A 71 15.19 36.65 20.67
N GLU A 72 15.28 37.13 21.91
CA GLU A 72 15.04 38.53 22.25
C GLU A 72 15.97 39.43 21.42
N ALA A 73 15.41 40.24 20.53
CA ALA A 73 16.14 41.35 19.93
C ALA A 73 16.20 42.48 20.98
N LYS A 74 17.35 42.61 21.66
CA LYS A 74 17.62 43.80 22.47
C LYS A 74 17.77 45.03 21.55
N ASP A 75 17.02 46.07 21.90
CA ASP A 75 17.08 47.42 21.31
C ASP A 75 18.52 47.91 21.11
N LEU A 76 18.85 48.30 19.87
CA LEU A 76 19.94 49.22 19.58
C LEU A 76 19.33 50.51 19.07
N ARG A 77 18.98 51.41 20.00
CA ARG A 77 18.89 52.84 19.74
C ARG A 77 20.07 53.53 20.40
N ASP A 78 20.55 54.56 19.71
CA ASP A 78 21.51 55.58 20.13
C ASP A 78 22.99 55.22 20.11
N SER A 79 23.65 55.56 18.99
CA SER A 79 24.67 56.61 19.01
C SER A 79 25.14 56.93 17.58
N ALA A 80 24.90 58.17 17.16
CA ALA A 80 25.51 58.76 15.99
C ALA A 80 27.00 59.07 16.24
N CYS A 81 27.85 58.85 15.23
CA CYS A 81 28.99 59.67 14.81
C CYS A 81 30.16 58.81 14.28
N GLY A 82 30.66 59.14 13.09
CA GLY A 82 32.07 58.90 12.72
C GLY A 82 32.35 57.82 11.68
N THR A 83 32.66 58.27 10.48
CA THR A 83 33.35 57.55 9.39
C THR A 83 34.59 56.75 9.83
N ARG A 84 34.71 55.48 9.40
CA ARG A 84 35.87 54.92 8.65
C ARG A 84 35.65 53.43 8.33
N ALA A 85 36.06 53.04 7.12
CA ALA A 85 36.15 51.67 6.67
C ALA A 85 37.11 50.85 7.54
N GLY A 86 36.71 49.63 7.87
CA GLY A 86 37.52 48.65 8.58
C GLY A 86 36.81 47.31 8.65
N THR A 87 37.30 46.35 7.89
CA THR A 87 36.93 44.93 7.94
C THR A 87 37.19 44.38 9.34
N VAL A 88 36.18 43.78 9.98
CA VAL A 88 36.34 42.97 11.20
C VAL A 88 35.62 41.62 10.97
N PRO A 89 36.31 40.48 11.02
CA PRO A 89 35.66 39.18 11.01
C PRO A 89 35.16 38.85 12.43
N VAL A 90 33.86 38.56 12.56
CA VAL A 90 33.31 38.00 13.80
C VAL A 90 33.34 36.48 13.68
N ASN A 91 34.38 35.88 14.26
CA ASN A 91 34.37 34.47 14.67
C ASN A 91 33.67 34.36 16.04
N LEU A 92 32.83 33.32 16.21
CA LEU A 92 32.54 32.52 17.43
C LEU A 92 31.15 31.85 17.25
N CYS A 93 30.86 30.61 17.65
CA CYS A 93 31.63 29.61 18.37
C CYS A 93 30.96 28.22 18.18
N HIS A 94 31.75 27.18 17.92
CA HIS A 94 31.39 25.79 18.16
C HIS A 94 31.34 25.51 19.68
N ARG A 95 30.48 24.60 20.13
CA ARG A 95 30.67 23.90 21.40
C ARG A 95 30.87 22.41 21.14
N VAL A 96 32.10 21.99 21.40
CA VAL A 96 32.58 20.60 21.51
C VAL A 96 32.10 20.05 22.85
N LEU A 97 31.52 18.85 22.86
CA LEU A 97 31.41 18.04 24.08
C LEU A 97 32.77 17.37 24.30
N ALA A 98 33.45 17.78 25.37
CA ALA A 98 34.71 17.17 25.79
C ALA A 98 34.44 15.75 26.32
N SER A 99 35.21 14.80 25.81
CA SER A 99 35.45 13.50 26.40
C SER A 99 36.22 13.66 27.71
N GLU A 100 35.72 13.12 28.81
CA GLU A 100 36.54 12.88 29.99
C GLU A 100 37.52 11.72 29.69
N SER A 101 38.79 12.07 29.47
CA SER A 101 39.91 11.15 29.53
C SER A 101 40.73 11.48 30.77
N THR A 102 40.56 10.69 31.82
CA THR A 102 41.38 10.79 33.04
C THR A 102 42.71 10.11 32.78
N SER A 103 43.78 10.89 32.67
CA SER A 103 45.15 10.38 32.68
C SER A 103 45.59 10.09 34.12
N LEU A 104 45.95 8.85 34.41
CA LEU A 104 46.75 8.47 35.57
C LEU A 104 48.10 7.95 35.07
N ARG A 105 49.16 8.72 35.33
CA ARG A 105 50.53 8.18 35.47
C ARG A 105 50.76 7.97 36.96
N CYS A 106 51.31 6.82 37.34
CA CYS A 106 52.28 6.71 38.43
C CYS A 106 53.17 5.50 38.17
N ASP A 107 54.42 5.66 38.57
CA ASP A 107 55.53 4.71 38.50
C ASP A 107 55.33 3.52 39.45
N GLY A 108 56.20 2.52 39.29
CA GLY A 108 56.10 1.25 39.97
C GLY A 108 56.87 1.17 41.29
N SER A 109 56.34 0.37 42.23
CA SER A 109 57.12 -0.55 43.07
C SER A 109 56.18 -1.48 43.86
N GLN A 110 56.26 -2.78 43.54
CA GLN A 110 56.18 -4.03 44.33
C GLN A 110 55.58 -4.09 45.77
N PRO A 111 55.19 -5.31 46.25
CA PRO A 111 53.86 -5.61 46.79
C PRO A 111 53.88 -5.90 48.29
N ARG A 112 52.69 -6.02 48.90
CA ARG A 112 52.49 -6.78 50.15
C ARG A 112 51.05 -7.25 50.33
N THR A 113 50.95 -8.47 50.82
CA THR A 113 49.81 -9.21 51.33
C THR A 113 49.29 -8.59 52.64
N ASP A 114 48.00 -8.72 52.93
CA ASP A 114 47.51 -9.45 54.11
C ASP A 114 45.99 -9.28 54.31
N THR A 115 45.37 -10.43 54.60
CA THR A 115 44.03 -10.71 55.12
C THR A 115 43.71 -9.95 56.43
N VAL A 116 42.41 -9.81 56.77
CA VAL A 116 41.80 -10.36 58.02
C VAL A 116 40.36 -9.88 58.27
N ASP A 117 39.51 -10.89 58.42
CA ASP A 117 38.33 -11.12 59.28
C ASP A 117 37.28 -10.08 59.63
N ILE A 118 36.06 -10.55 59.34
CA ILE A 118 34.77 -10.19 59.94
C ILE A 118 34.65 -10.88 61.30
N THR A 119 34.34 -10.14 62.36
CA THR A 119 33.67 -10.70 63.54
C THR A 119 32.41 -9.91 63.90
N ARG A 120 31.31 -10.65 64.03
CA ARG A 120 29.98 -10.17 64.48
C ARG A 120 30.00 -9.87 65.97
N ARG A 121 29.40 -8.73 66.39
CA ARG A 121 28.41 -8.69 67.49
C ARG A 121 27.67 -7.34 67.62
N GLN A 122 26.34 -7.46 67.44
CA GLN A 122 25.24 -6.91 68.25
C GLN A 122 24.85 -5.42 68.23
N LEU A 123 23.68 -5.20 67.60
CA LEU A 123 22.45 -4.56 68.08
C LEU A 123 22.38 -3.03 68.31
N GLY A 124 21.48 -2.40 67.54
CA GLY A 124 20.85 -1.12 67.91
C GLY A 124 20.01 -0.54 66.77
N ARG A 125 18.69 -0.52 66.92
CA ARG A 125 17.66 -0.06 65.96
C ARG A 125 17.88 1.39 65.48
N LEU A 126 17.62 1.69 64.19
CA LEU A 126 16.75 2.79 63.75
C LEU A 126 16.59 2.83 62.20
N ALA A 127 15.31 2.84 61.80
CA ALA A 127 14.65 3.43 60.63
C ALA A 127 15.32 3.45 59.22
N ALA A 128 14.53 2.89 58.29
CA ALA A 128 14.30 3.28 56.89
C ALA A 128 15.35 2.92 55.81
N VAL A 129 14.78 2.52 54.66
CA VAL A 129 15.40 2.30 53.34
C VAL A 129 16.11 0.95 53.15
N GLY A 130 15.31 -0.07 52.83
CA GLY A 130 15.79 -1.34 52.29
C GLY A 130 15.66 -1.37 50.77
N THR A 131 16.70 -0.90 50.08
CA THR A 131 17.04 -1.32 48.71
C THR A 131 17.28 -2.83 48.69
N GLY A 132 16.28 -3.59 48.29
CA GLY A 132 16.44 -4.98 47.89
C GLY A 132 16.94 -5.04 46.45
N ALA A 133 18.24 -5.24 46.29
CA ALA A 133 18.83 -5.69 45.03
C ALA A 133 18.27 -7.09 44.73
N LEU A 134 17.21 -7.13 43.91
CA LEU A 134 16.88 -8.32 43.14
C LEU A 134 18.01 -8.51 42.15
N LEU A 135 18.72 -9.63 42.30
CA LEU A 135 19.51 -10.25 41.24
C LEU A 135 18.64 -10.31 39.99
N LEU A 136 18.81 -9.35 39.08
CA LEU A 136 18.31 -9.48 37.71
C LEU A 136 19.05 -10.69 37.13
N PRO A 137 18.35 -11.78 36.77
CA PRO A 137 18.94 -12.75 35.88
C PRO A 137 19.37 -11.97 34.64
N GLY A 138 20.59 -12.24 34.18
CA GLY A 138 21.18 -11.57 33.05
C GLY A 138 20.18 -11.43 31.91
N LEU A 139 20.11 -10.21 31.37
CA LEU A 139 19.62 -9.93 30.03
C LEU A 139 20.49 -10.72 29.03
N LEU A 140 20.26 -12.03 28.96
CA LEU A 140 20.42 -12.72 27.69
C LEU A 140 19.41 -12.03 26.75
N PRO A 141 19.83 -11.59 25.55
CA PRO A 141 18.84 -11.26 24.53
C PRO A 141 17.87 -12.44 24.46
N PRO A 142 16.55 -12.22 24.30
CA PRO A 142 15.64 -13.33 24.10
C PRO A 142 16.26 -14.20 23.03
N SER A 143 16.56 -15.45 23.36
CA SER A 143 16.90 -16.43 22.35
C SER A 143 15.76 -16.37 21.36
N LEU A 144 16.02 -15.80 20.18
CA LEU A 144 15.12 -15.84 19.03
C LEU A 144 14.98 -17.33 18.73
N ALA A 145 14.00 -17.97 19.38
CA ALA A 145 13.51 -19.25 18.94
C ALA A 145 13.14 -19.03 17.48
N ALA A 146 13.72 -19.82 16.58
CA ALA A 146 13.43 -19.74 15.16
C ALA A 146 11.91 -19.68 15.01
N ALA A 147 11.40 -18.57 14.50
CA ALA A 147 9.96 -18.35 14.42
C ALA A 147 9.38 -19.48 13.57
N THR A 148 8.64 -20.38 14.21
CA THR A 148 7.98 -21.50 13.55
C THR A 148 7.09 -20.95 12.45
N THR A 149 7.11 -21.56 11.27
CA THR A 149 6.20 -21.20 10.17
C THR A 149 4.76 -21.17 10.70
N PRO A 150 4.03 -20.05 10.52
CA PRO A 150 2.63 -19.93 10.91
C PRO A 150 1.78 -21.01 10.26
N PRO A 151 0.63 -21.36 10.87
CA PRO A 151 -0.36 -22.21 10.21
C PRO A 151 -0.72 -21.68 8.83
N VAL A 152 -0.86 -22.59 7.86
CA VAL A 152 -1.16 -22.21 6.46
C VAL A 152 -2.39 -21.32 6.38
N GLY A 153 -2.29 -20.21 5.65
CA GLY A 153 -3.37 -19.23 5.52
C GLY A 153 -3.42 -18.16 6.62
N THR A 154 -2.46 -18.18 7.56
CA THR A 154 -2.16 -17.03 8.44
C THR A 154 -1.34 -16.00 7.67
N TRP A 155 -1.69 -14.72 7.76
CA TRP A 155 -1.09 -13.65 6.95
C TRP A 155 -1.32 -12.27 7.56
N GLY A 156 -0.53 -11.29 7.12
CA GLY A 156 -0.74 -9.87 7.38
C GLY A 156 -0.57 -9.45 8.84
N ASP A 157 -1.17 -8.30 9.19
CA ASP A 157 -1.21 -7.77 10.55
C ASP A 157 -2.08 -8.65 11.46
N GLN A 158 -1.55 -9.05 12.61
CA GLN A 158 -2.24 -9.91 13.58
C GLN A 158 -3.09 -9.11 14.58
N GLY A 159 -3.03 -7.78 14.56
CA GLY A 159 -3.78 -6.87 15.41
C GLY A 159 -3.20 -6.70 16.83
N ASP A 160 -2.06 -7.32 17.11
CA ASP A 160 -1.36 -7.28 18.41
C ASP A 160 0.01 -6.58 18.33
N GLY A 161 0.28 -5.89 17.21
CA GLY A 161 1.57 -5.25 16.92
C GLY A 161 2.55 -6.17 16.17
N THR A 162 2.17 -7.42 15.91
CA THR A 162 2.95 -8.36 15.10
C THR A 162 2.33 -8.59 13.71
N TYR A 163 3.13 -9.09 12.78
CA TYR A 163 2.67 -9.55 11.47
C TYR A 163 3.12 -10.98 11.19
N ALA A 164 2.41 -11.65 10.28
CA ALA A 164 2.78 -12.94 9.71
C ALA A 164 3.00 -12.83 8.21
N ASN A 165 4.05 -13.47 7.70
CA ASN A 165 4.28 -13.60 6.27
C ASN A 165 3.46 -14.76 5.67
N PRO A 166 2.94 -14.60 4.44
CA PRO A 166 3.06 -13.38 3.62
C PRO A 166 2.22 -12.22 4.16
N VAL A 167 2.70 -10.98 4.04
CA VAL A 167 1.92 -9.78 4.40
C VAL A 167 0.77 -9.53 3.43
N LEU A 168 0.89 -9.98 2.18
CA LEU A 168 -0.22 -10.06 1.22
C LEU A 168 -0.25 -11.46 0.57
N PRO A 169 -1.28 -12.28 0.84
CA PRO A 169 -1.33 -13.69 0.43
C PRO A 169 -1.92 -13.89 -0.98
N GLY A 170 -1.49 -13.09 -1.95
CA GLY A 170 -1.99 -13.15 -3.33
C GLY A 170 -0.97 -12.65 -4.34
N ASP A 171 -1.35 -12.50 -5.60
CA ASP A 171 -0.40 -12.18 -6.67
C ASP A 171 0.10 -10.72 -6.64
N PHE A 172 1.27 -10.53 -6.00
CA PHE A 172 2.00 -9.26 -5.90
C PHE A 172 3.42 -9.42 -6.46
N SER A 173 3.45 -9.97 -7.67
CA SER A 173 4.59 -10.22 -8.54
C SER A 173 5.53 -9.01 -8.75
N ASP A 174 6.82 -9.29 -8.88
CA ASP A 174 7.92 -8.36 -9.22
C ASP A 174 7.94 -7.05 -8.42
N TRP A 175 7.89 -7.16 -7.11
CA TRP A 175 7.74 -6.01 -6.22
C TRP A 175 8.95 -5.07 -6.25
N ASP A 176 8.66 -3.77 -6.21
CA ASP A 176 9.61 -2.73 -5.81
C ASP A 176 8.91 -1.69 -4.94
N CYS A 177 9.63 -1.06 -4.02
CA CYS A 177 9.06 -0.03 -3.17
C CYS A 177 10.04 1.05 -2.74
N ILE A 178 9.48 2.21 -2.40
CA ILE A 178 10.19 3.37 -1.87
C ILE A 178 9.46 3.93 -0.65
N ARG A 179 10.19 4.75 0.13
CA ARG A 179 9.61 5.61 1.18
C ARG A 179 9.71 7.07 0.75
N VAL A 180 8.62 7.84 0.90
CA VAL A 180 8.60 9.30 0.79
C VAL A 180 7.97 9.86 2.07
N GLY A 181 8.78 10.52 2.90
CA GLY A 181 8.32 10.95 4.23
C GLY A 181 7.98 9.75 5.13
N SER A 182 6.77 9.72 5.67
CA SER A 182 6.24 8.62 6.50
C SER A 182 5.55 7.52 5.70
N ASP A 183 5.44 7.67 4.38
CA ASP A 183 4.59 6.83 3.54
C ASP A 183 5.43 5.95 2.63
N TYR A 184 4.96 4.73 2.43
CA TYR A 184 5.58 3.74 1.56
C TYR A 184 4.74 3.55 0.31
N TYR A 185 5.40 3.45 -0.83
CA TYR A 185 4.78 3.22 -2.12
C TYR A 185 5.42 2.04 -2.80
N GLY A 186 4.60 1.09 -3.26
CA GLY A 186 5.03 -0.12 -3.94
C GLY A 186 4.44 -0.22 -5.33
N ILE A 187 5.11 -0.96 -6.20
CA ILE A 187 4.56 -1.35 -7.50
C ILE A 187 4.66 -2.87 -7.70
N THR A 188 3.77 -3.41 -8.51
CA THR A 188 3.75 -4.83 -8.90
C THR A 188 3.38 -4.99 -10.36
N SER A 189 3.93 -6.03 -11.00
CA SER A 189 3.58 -6.42 -12.37
C SER A 189 2.10 -6.70 -12.52
N THR A 190 1.57 -6.33 -13.68
CA THR A 190 0.17 -6.57 -14.05
C THR A 190 0.04 -7.37 -15.33
N PHE A 191 1.13 -7.68 -16.03
CA PHE A 191 1.12 -8.45 -17.27
C PHE A 191 0.15 -7.86 -18.30
N GLY A 192 -0.89 -8.61 -18.68
CA GLY A 192 -1.96 -8.15 -19.56
C GLY A 192 -3.11 -7.41 -18.86
N TYR A 193 -3.06 -7.14 -17.55
CA TYR A 193 -4.14 -6.45 -16.83
C TYR A 193 -4.06 -4.93 -16.97
N SER A 194 -5.22 -4.28 -17.10
CA SER A 194 -5.39 -2.83 -17.22
C SER A 194 -6.16 -2.25 -16.01
N PRO A 195 -5.70 -1.18 -15.35
CA PRO A 195 -4.50 -0.41 -15.69
C PRO A 195 -3.21 -1.19 -15.43
N GLY A 196 -2.17 -0.86 -16.22
CA GLY A 196 -0.86 -1.47 -16.11
C GLY A 196 -0.04 -0.89 -14.95
N VAL A 197 0.84 -1.72 -14.37
CA VAL A 197 1.66 -1.43 -13.18
C VAL A 197 0.81 -0.97 -12.00
N ALA A 198 0.35 -1.91 -11.18
CA ALA A 198 -0.44 -1.56 -10.01
C ALA A 198 0.43 -0.84 -8.97
N VAL A 199 -0.09 0.26 -8.43
CA VAL A 199 0.59 1.10 -7.44
C VAL A 199 -0.10 0.93 -6.09
N LEU A 200 0.67 0.72 -5.04
CA LEU A 200 0.17 0.46 -3.69
C LEU A 200 0.73 1.48 -2.70
N HIS A 201 0.00 1.69 -1.60
CA HIS A 201 0.37 2.58 -0.51
C HIS A 201 0.26 1.87 0.83
N SER A 202 1.22 2.13 1.71
CA SER A 202 1.21 1.68 3.11
C SER A 202 1.83 2.76 4.01
N LYS A 203 1.50 2.70 5.29
CA LYS A 203 2.15 3.50 6.36
C LYS A 203 3.07 2.67 7.27
N ASP A 204 3.05 1.35 7.12
CA ASP A 204 3.68 0.42 8.06
C ASP A 204 4.36 -0.78 7.38
N LEU A 205 4.39 -0.85 6.04
CA LEU A 205 4.93 -1.94 5.21
C LEU A 205 4.17 -3.27 5.28
N VAL A 206 3.13 -3.38 6.12
CA VAL A 206 2.34 -4.60 6.30
C VAL A 206 0.95 -4.42 5.67
N ASN A 207 0.31 -3.30 5.96
CA ASN A 207 -1.05 -3.01 5.55
C ASN A 207 -1.03 -2.14 4.29
N TRP A 208 -1.40 -2.73 3.15
CA TRP A 208 -1.35 -2.08 1.84
C TRP A 208 -2.75 -1.88 1.25
N ARG A 209 -2.92 -0.78 0.52
CA ARG A 209 -4.08 -0.55 -0.36
C ARG A 209 -3.63 -0.21 -1.77
N THR A 210 -4.45 -0.56 -2.75
CA THR A 210 -4.22 -0.21 -4.15
C THR A 210 -4.60 1.26 -4.42
N LEU A 211 -3.75 1.99 -5.14
CA LEU A 211 -3.99 3.36 -5.59
C LEU A 211 -4.51 3.43 -7.04
N GLY A 212 -4.40 2.33 -7.79
CA GLY A 212 -4.73 2.21 -9.21
C GLY A 212 -3.53 1.65 -9.97
N GLY A 213 -3.38 2.04 -11.24
CA GLY A 213 -2.20 1.70 -12.03
C GLY A 213 -1.56 2.92 -12.70
N ALA A 214 -0.27 2.81 -12.99
CA ALA A 214 0.50 3.89 -13.63
C ALA A 214 0.23 4.01 -15.15
N VAL A 215 -0.31 2.95 -15.78
CA VAL A 215 -0.58 2.90 -17.22
C VAL A 215 -2.08 2.70 -17.47
N GLY A 216 -2.80 3.79 -17.73
CA GLY A 216 -4.25 3.74 -17.96
C GLY A 216 -4.68 3.19 -19.33
N ASP A 217 -3.77 3.16 -20.31
CA ASP A 217 -4.03 2.66 -21.66
C ASP A 217 -2.89 1.74 -22.13
N LEU A 218 -3.14 0.43 -22.13
CA LEU A 218 -2.15 -0.56 -22.55
C LEU A 218 -1.88 -0.54 -24.06
N THR A 219 -2.72 0.09 -24.88
CA THR A 219 -2.46 0.17 -26.34
C THR A 219 -1.26 1.06 -26.66
N SER A 220 -0.88 1.95 -25.73
CA SER A 220 0.37 2.72 -25.79
C SER A 220 1.63 1.84 -25.70
N ILE A 221 1.52 0.66 -25.06
CA ILE A 221 2.55 -0.37 -25.07
C ILE A 221 2.51 -1.10 -26.42
N GLY A 222 1.36 -1.63 -26.81
CA GLY A 222 1.19 -2.24 -28.13
C GLY A 222 -0.22 -2.79 -28.39
N PRO A 223 -0.60 -2.98 -29.67
CA PRO A 223 -1.95 -3.42 -30.05
C PRO A 223 -2.28 -4.84 -29.57
N ALA A 224 -1.25 -5.63 -29.32
CA ALA A 224 -1.30 -6.96 -28.71
C ALA A 224 -2.03 -7.02 -27.35
N LEU A 225 -2.04 -5.91 -26.62
CA LEU A 225 -2.67 -5.78 -25.30
C LEU A 225 -4.11 -5.23 -25.38
N ASN A 226 -4.62 -4.98 -26.58
CA ASN A 226 -5.97 -4.47 -26.78
C ASN A 226 -7.03 -5.59 -26.66
N TRP A 227 -8.28 -5.20 -26.36
CA TRP A 227 -9.42 -6.12 -26.23
C TRP A 227 -9.67 -6.98 -27.47
N ASP A 228 -9.26 -6.52 -28.66
CA ASP A 228 -9.47 -7.19 -29.94
C ASP A 228 -8.35 -8.13 -30.36
N GLN A 229 -7.26 -8.23 -29.56
CA GLN A 229 -6.17 -9.18 -29.81
C GLN A 229 -5.91 -10.14 -28.64
N MET A 230 -5.82 -9.60 -27.42
CA MET A 230 -5.62 -10.36 -26.18
C MET A 230 -4.53 -11.47 -26.31
N ASN A 231 -3.35 -11.12 -26.85
CA ASN A 231 -2.33 -12.10 -27.27
C ASN A 231 -1.00 -12.00 -26.48
N ARG A 232 -1.08 -11.59 -25.21
CA ARG A 232 0.05 -11.44 -24.28
C ARG A 232 -0.19 -12.17 -22.96
N TYR A 233 -0.70 -13.41 -23.03
CA TYR A 233 -0.86 -14.23 -21.83
C TYR A 233 0.52 -14.45 -21.17
N GLY A 234 0.66 -14.09 -19.89
CA GLY A 234 1.93 -14.12 -19.15
C GLY A 234 3.01 -13.17 -19.65
N ARG A 235 2.63 -12.23 -20.53
CA ARG A 235 3.49 -11.20 -21.12
C ARG A 235 2.86 -9.82 -20.86
N GLY A 236 3.31 -8.77 -21.54
CA GLY A 236 2.90 -7.41 -21.24
C GLY A 236 3.75 -6.82 -20.12
N VAL A 237 3.13 -6.14 -19.16
CA VAL A 237 3.82 -5.43 -18.07
C VAL A 237 4.54 -6.41 -17.14
N TRP A 238 5.85 -6.53 -17.29
CA TRP A 238 6.75 -7.27 -16.38
C TRP A 238 7.32 -6.32 -15.32
N ALA A 239 8.33 -6.80 -14.59
CA ALA A 239 8.94 -6.11 -13.47
C ALA A 239 9.29 -4.65 -13.78
N GLY A 240 9.17 -3.84 -12.74
CA GLY A 240 9.56 -2.44 -12.80
C GLY A 240 10.33 -2.01 -11.56
N ALA A 241 10.58 -0.71 -11.53
CA ALA A 241 11.08 -0.01 -10.38
C ALA A 241 10.41 1.36 -10.25
N ILE A 242 10.18 1.78 -9.01
CA ILE A 242 9.64 3.08 -8.65
C ILE A 242 10.71 3.90 -7.94
N ARG A 243 10.88 5.17 -8.30
CA ARG A 243 11.82 6.10 -7.62
C ARG A 243 11.16 7.44 -7.38
N PHE A 244 11.52 8.11 -6.29
CA PHE A 244 11.17 9.51 -6.06
C PHE A 244 12.38 10.38 -6.37
N HIS A 245 12.26 11.23 -7.38
CA HIS A 245 13.34 12.10 -7.83
C HIS A 245 12.76 13.42 -8.36
N ALA A 246 13.42 14.53 -8.01
CA ALA A 246 13.00 15.88 -8.41
C ALA A 246 11.51 16.18 -8.14
N GLY A 247 11.01 15.75 -6.97
CA GLY A 247 9.62 16.00 -6.56
C GLY A 247 8.56 15.16 -7.28
N ARG A 248 8.97 14.10 -7.99
CA ARG A 248 8.07 13.24 -8.79
C ARG A 248 8.31 11.77 -8.51
N TYR A 249 7.27 10.98 -8.69
CA TYR A 249 7.32 9.52 -8.74
C TYR A 249 7.62 9.09 -10.17
N TRP A 250 8.67 8.31 -10.36
CA TRP A 250 9.12 7.78 -11.64
C TRP A 250 8.92 6.27 -11.62
N VAL A 251 8.25 5.73 -12.62
CA VAL A 251 8.03 4.29 -12.79
C VAL A 251 8.63 3.88 -14.12
N TYR A 252 9.56 2.92 -14.07
CA TYR A 252 10.10 2.25 -15.25
C TYR A 252 9.70 0.79 -15.17
N PHE A 253 9.35 0.22 -16.30
CA PHE A 253 9.05 -1.21 -16.44
C PHE A 253 9.39 -1.63 -17.87
N ASN A 254 9.40 -2.94 -18.12
CA ASN A 254 9.53 -3.47 -19.46
C ASN A 254 8.36 -4.37 -19.82
N THR A 255 8.28 -4.68 -21.10
CA THR A 255 7.64 -5.90 -21.56
C THR A 255 8.70 -6.77 -22.27
N PRO A 256 8.53 -8.09 -22.30
CA PRO A 256 9.49 -8.98 -22.97
C PRO A 256 9.56 -8.76 -24.49
N ASP A 257 8.55 -8.12 -25.06
CA ASP A 257 8.31 -8.04 -26.51
C ASP A 257 8.40 -6.62 -27.09
N GLU A 258 7.95 -5.61 -26.34
CA GLU A 258 7.78 -4.24 -26.84
C GLU A 258 8.84 -3.26 -26.30
N GLY A 259 9.59 -3.64 -25.26
CA GLY A 259 10.77 -2.92 -24.77
C GLY A 259 10.54 -2.23 -23.43
N PHE A 260 11.30 -1.15 -23.22
CA PHE A 260 11.30 -0.38 -21.97
C PHE A 260 10.36 0.82 -22.05
N PHE A 261 9.63 1.04 -20.96
CA PHE A 261 8.68 2.13 -20.84
C PHE A 261 8.86 2.86 -19.52
N MET A 262 8.48 4.13 -19.51
CA MET A 262 8.45 4.93 -18.29
C MET A 262 7.29 5.91 -18.28
N THR A 263 6.84 6.24 -17.06
CA THR A 263 5.95 7.37 -16.80
C THR A 263 6.35 8.03 -15.48
N SER A 264 5.87 9.25 -15.24
CA SER A 264 6.07 9.95 -13.98
C SER A 264 4.82 10.69 -13.52
N ALA A 265 4.73 11.00 -12.24
CA ALA A 265 3.62 11.75 -11.66
C ALA A 265 4.06 12.62 -10.47
N PRO A 266 3.38 13.75 -10.20
CA PRO A 266 3.59 14.52 -8.97
C PRO A 266 2.99 13.84 -7.73
N SER A 267 2.11 12.85 -7.92
CA SER A 267 1.43 12.09 -6.86
C SER A 267 1.44 10.60 -7.23
N PRO A 268 1.56 9.69 -6.25
CA PRO A 268 1.62 8.25 -6.52
C PRO A 268 0.27 7.67 -6.96
N SER A 269 -0.83 8.40 -6.80
CA SER A 269 -2.14 8.07 -7.38
C SER A 269 -2.38 8.71 -8.75
N GLY A 270 -1.37 9.36 -9.32
CA GLY A 270 -1.49 10.16 -10.53
C GLY A 270 -2.08 11.57 -10.31
N PRO A 271 -2.42 12.29 -11.40
CA PRO A 271 -2.39 11.82 -12.78
C PRO A 271 -0.96 11.50 -13.24
N TRP A 272 -0.82 10.37 -13.93
CA TRP A 272 0.42 9.94 -14.55
C TRP A 272 0.59 10.60 -15.91
N ASP A 273 1.82 10.97 -16.25
CA ASP A 273 2.15 11.49 -17.57
C ASP A 273 1.89 10.43 -18.67
N PRO A 274 1.66 10.85 -19.93
CA PRO A 274 1.61 9.91 -21.05
C PRO A 274 2.81 8.97 -21.07
N LEU A 275 2.54 7.69 -21.35
CA LEU A 275 3.57 6.65 -21.37
C LEU A 275 4.65 6.98 -22.41
N THR A 276 5.91 6.90 -22.00
CA THR A 276 7.07 7.09 -22.87
C THR A 276 7.74 5.76 -23.13
N ALA A 277 7.93 5.40 -24.40
CA ALA A 277 8.79 4.27 -24.78
C ALA A 277 10.25 4.72 -24.74
N VAL A 278 11.00 4.27 -23.73
CA VAL A 278 12.41 4.61 -23.54
C VAL A 278 13.28 3.97 -24.62
N TRP A 279 13.01 2.69 -24.92
CA TRP A 279 13.66 1.96 -26.01
C TRP A 279 12.80 0.76 -26.42
N ARG A 280 12.44 0.70 -27.71
CA ARG A 280 11.67 -0.41 -28.31
C ARG A 280 12.62 -1.54 -28.70
N THR A 281 12.52 -2.67 -28.01
CA THR A 281 13.39 -3.84 -28.17
C THR A 281 12.70 -5.07 -27.58
N SER A 282 13.29 -6.26 -27.73
CA SER A 282 12.82 -7.50 -27.10
C SER A 282 13.99 -8.26 -26.49
N GLY A 283 13.70 -9.17 -25.56
CA GLY A 283 14.74 -10.01 -24.95
C GLY A 283 15.37 -9.44 -23.67
N TRP A 284 14.77 -8.38 -23.11
CA TRP A 284 15.25 -7.66 -21.94
C TRP A 284 14.22 -7.61 -20.81
N ASP A 285 14.70 -7.47 -19.58
CA ASP A 285 13.90 -7.46 -18.36
C ASP A 285 14.49 -6.59 -17.24
N ASP A 286 13.62 -6.34 -16.26
CA ASP A 286 13.93 -5.81 -14.94
C ASP A 286 14.71 -4.48 -14.93
N PRO A 287 14.16 -3.41 -15.57
CA PRO A 287 14.76 -2.09 -15.54
C PRO A 287 14.65 -1.45 -14.15
N CYS A 288 15.74 -0.85 -13.67
CA CYS A 288 15.74 0.01 -12.49
C CYS A 288 16.43 1.34 -12.78
N PRO A 289 15.71 2.48 -12.67
CA PRO A 289 16.31 3.79 -12.81
C PRO A 289 17.06 4.16 -11.52
N PHE A 290 18.12 4.95 -11.68
CA PHE A 290 18.91 5.47 -10.57
C PHE A 290 19.41 6.87 -10.95
N TRP A 291 19.28 7.84 -10.05
CA TRP A 291 19.88 9.16 -10.22
C TRP A 291 20.97 9.33 -9.18
N ASP A 292 22.17 9.65 -9.64
CA ASP A 292 23.32 9.87 -8.76
C ASP A 292 23.32 11.30 -8.19
N ASP A 293 24.25 11.58 -7.28
CA ASP A 293 24.37 12.86 -6.57
C ASP A 293 24.68 14.04 -7.50
N ASP A 294 25.25 13.78 -8.68
CA ASP A 294 25.51 14.78 -9.72
C ASP A 294 24.29 15.05 -10.62
N GLY A 295 23.18 14.33 -10.39
CA GLY A 295 21.96 14.41 -11.19
C GLY A 295 21.96 13.53 -12.44
N GLN A 296 23.06 12.85 -12.76
CA GLN A 296 23.09 11.92 -13.90
C GLN A 296 22.19 10.72 -13.62
N GLY A 297 21.22 10.50 -14.52
CA GLY A 297 20.37 9.32 -14.51
C GLY A 297 21.05 8.11 -15.15
N TYR A 298 20.77 6.92 -14.63
CA TYR A 298 21.20 5.63 -15.13
C TYR A 298 20.03 4.65 -15.15
N LEU A 299 20.12 3.65 -16.03
CA LEU A 299 19.18 2.53 -16.09
C LEU A 299 19.98 1.23 -16.05
N VAL A 300 19.78 0.42 -15.01
CA VAL A 300 20.28 -0.97 -14.98
C VAL A 300 19.18 -1.90 -15.48
N THR A 301 19.53 -2.93 -16.26
CA THR A 301 18.58 -3.91 -16.80
C THR A 301 19.31 -5.18 -17.21
N THR A 302 18.58 -6.30 -17.27
CA THR A 302 19.07 -7.59 -17.73
C THR A 302 18.73 -7.83 -19.20
N HIS A 303 19.67 -8.40 -19.94
CA HIS A 303 19.48 -8.91 -21.30
C HIS A 303 19.37 -10.44 -21.25
N TYR A 304 18.21 -10.97 -20.84
CA TYR A 304 18.02 -12.42 -20.69
C TYR A 304 18.27 -13.20 -21.99
N SER A 305 18.05 -12.57 -23.14
CA SER A 305 18.32 -13.19 -24.46
C SER A 305 19.80 -13.22 -24.85
N ASP A 306 20.67 -12.51 -24.14
CA ASP A 306 22.13 -12.54 -24.29
C ASP A 306 22.79 -13.06 -23.02
N GLY A 307 22.33 -14.23 -22.57
CA GLY A 307 22.93 -14.95 -21.45
C GLY A 307 22.82 -14.23 -20.11
N TYR A 308 21.73 -13.49 -19.89
CA TYR A 308 21.44 -12.75 -18.64
C TYR A 308 22.49 -11.70 -18.28
N LYS A 309 23.14 -11.07 -19.26
CA LYS A 309 24.06 -9.95 -18.98
C LYS A 309 23.31 -8.78 -18.37
N ILE A 310 23.85 -8.21 -17.30
CA ILE A 310 23.31 -7.02 -16.66
C ILE A 310 24.05 -5.80 -17.22
N HIS A 311 23.29 -4.91 -17.84
CA HIS A 311 23.78 -3.70 -18.49
C HIS A 311 23.42 -2.46 -17.69
N LEU A 312 24.36 -1.52 -17.63
CA LEU A 312 24.15 -0.16 -17.15
C LEU A 312 24.16 0.81 -18.33
N PHE A 313 23.08 1.56 -18.50
CA PHE A 313 22.94 2.64 -19.48
C PHE A 313 22.93 3.99 -18.78
N LYS A 314 23.37 5.05 -19.47
CA LYS A 314 23.07 6.43 -19.08
C LYS A 314 21.69 6.82 -19.59
N LEU A 315 20.95 7.59 -18.80
CA LEU A 315 19.72 8.24 -19.20
C LEU A 315 20.00 9.66 -19.71
N SER A 316 19.12 10.15 -20.59
CA SER A 316 19.05 11.57 -20.92
C SER A 316 18.70 12.40 -19.68
N GLU A 317 18.98 13.71 -19.72
CA GLU A 317 18.71 14.63 -18.60
C GLU A 317 17.24 14.62 -18.15
N ASP A 318 16.31 14.46 -19.10
CA ASP A 318 14.87 14.33 -18.82
C ASP A 318 14.42 12.92 -18.39
N GLY A 319 15.36 11.96 -18.35
CA GLY A 319 15.13 10.55 -18.02
C GLY A 319 14.47 9.71 -19.12
N LYS A 320 14.13 10.28 -20.28
CA LYS A 320 13.19 9.63 -21.22
C LYS A 320 13.82 8.75 -22.29
N SER A 321 15.14 8.74 -22.42
CA SER A 321 15.88 7.97 -23.43
C SER A 321 17.24 7.50 -22.93
N LEU A 322 17.80 6.49 -23.60
CA LEU A 322 19.15 5.98 -23.34
C LEU A 322 20.19 6.80 -24.12
N VAL A 323 21.35 7.07 -23.50
CA VAL A 323 22.43 7.86 -24.09
C VAL A 323 23.72 7.03 -24.18
N GLY A 324 24.24 6.89 -25.40
CA GLY A 324 25.50 6.19 -25.66
C GLY A 324 25.43 4.67 -25.47
N PRO A 325 26.58 3.98 -25.46
CA PRO A 325 26.65 2.53 -25.24
C PRO A 325 26.40 2.17 -23.77
N SER A 326 25.94 0.94 -23.52
CA SER A 326 25.91 0.38 -22.16
C SER A 326 27.24 -0.22 -21.74
N THR A 327 27.38 -0.43 -20.43
CA THR A 327 28.45 -1.22 -19.82
C THR A 327 27.86 -2.48 -19.21
N VAL A 328 28.45 -3.66 -19.46
CA VAL A 328 28.09 -4.88 -18.74
C VAL A 328 28.73 -4.81 -17.35
N ILE A 329 27.92 -4.86 -16.30
CA ILE A 329 28.37 -4.72 -14.92
C ILE A 329 28.33 -6.03 -14.13
N HIS A 330 27.58 -7.02 -14.60
CA HIS A 330 27.47 -8.35 -13.99
C HIS A 330 26.93 -9.38 -14.99
N GLN A 331 27.24 -10.66 -14.76
CA GLN A 331 26.61 -11.77 -15.46
C GLN A 331 26.71 -13.04 -14.61
N SER A 332 25.58 -13.69 -14.34
CA SER A 332 25.54 -15.04 -13.75
C SER A 332 24.29 -15.79 -14.22
N PRO A 333 24.18 -17.12 -13.99
CA PRO A 333 23.03 -17.89 -14.43
C PRO A 333 21.72 -17.31 -13.89
N GLY A 334 20.85 -16.86 -14.82
CA GLY A 334 19.55 -16.29 -14.48
C GLY A 334 19.63 -14.92 -13.80
N SER A 335 20.71 -14.15 -13.95
CA SER A 335 20.85 -12.89 -13.22
C SER A 335 19.85 -11.81 -13.64
N GLU A 336 18.93 -11.45 -12.75
CA GLU A 336 17.78 -10.54 -12.99
C GLU A 336 17.43 -9.73 -11.72
N ALA A 337 16.23 -9.15 -11.63
CA ALA A 337 15.68 -8.47 -10.45
C ALA A 337 16.44 -7.21 -10.02
N ASN A 338 17.04 -6.49 -10.98
CA ASN A 338 17.96 -5.39 -10.72
C ASN A 338 17.34 -4.29 -9.82
N LYS A 339 18.09 -3.84 -8.81
CA LYS A 339 17.87 -2.60 -8.05
C LYS A 339 19.19 -1.93 -7.72
N LEU A 340 19.29 -0.63 -7.97
CA LEU A 340 20.45 0.18 -7.60
C LEU A 340 20.15 1.05 -6.38
N TYR A 341 21.14 1.15 -5.49
CA TYR A 341 21.15 2.00 -4.32
C TYR A 341 22.51 2.68 -4.16
N LYS A 342 22.52 3.84 -3.52
CA LYS A 342 23.72 4.47 -2.98
C LYS A 342 23.55 4.61 -1.47
N ILE A 343 24.43 3.97 -0.71
CA ILE A 343 24.32 3.86 0.75
C ILE A 343 25.69 4.18 1.34
N ASN A 344 25.74 5.20 2.21
CA ASN A 344 26.98 5.69 2.83
C ASN A 344 28.14 5.92 1.82
N GLY A 345 27.83 6.47 0.65
CA GLY A 345 28.81 6.80 -0.38
C GLY A 345 29.28 5.62 -1.24
N LEU A 346 28.77 4.40 -1.00
CA LEU A 346 29.03 3.22 -1.83
C LEU A 346 27.82 2.90 -2.69
N TYR A 347 28.07 2.31 -3.87
CA TYR A 347 27.05 1.81 -4.77
C TYR A 347 26.76 0.34 -4.46
N TYR A 348 25.47 0.02 -4.41
CA TYR A 348 24.94 -1.30 -4.17
C TYR A 348 24.03 -1.68 -5.33
N HIS A 349 24.30 -2.84 -5.94
CA HIS A 349 23.49 -3.41 -7.01
C HIS A 349 22.93 -4.75 -6.53
N LEU A 350 21.64 -4.75 -6.19
CA LEU A 350 20.87 -5.93 -5.82
C LEU A 350 20.37 -6.60 -7.09
N TYR A 351 20.51 -7.91 -7.17
CA TYR A 351 19.99 -8.74 -8.25
C TYR A 351 19.68 -10.14 -7.70
N SER A 352 18.94 -10.95 -8.44
CA SER A 352 18.78 -12.38 -8.13
C SER A 352 19.61 -13.24 -9.07
N GLU A 353 20.02 -14.43 -8.66
CA GLU A 353 20.63 -15.43 -9.54
C GLU A 353 20.23 -16.85 -9.13
N VAL A 354 20.45 -17.82 -10.02
CA VAL A 354 20.15 -19.23 -9.75
C VAL A 354 21.37 -19.94 -9.19
N LYS A 355 21.23 -20.52 -7.99
CA LYS A 355 22.22 -21.38 -7.34
C LYS A 355 21.66 -22.79 -7.10
N SER A 356 22.47 -23.65 -6.50
CA SER A 356 22.08 -25.03 -6.17
C SER A 356 20.92 -25.13 -5.17
N GLU A 357 20.75 -24.13 -4.30
CA GLU A 357 19.66 -24.09 -3.30
C GLU A 357 18.34 -23.50 -3.84
N GLY A 358 18.40 -22.82 -4.99
CA GLY A 358 17.27 -22.09 -5.58
C GLY A 358 17.70 -20.72 -6.11
N ARG A 359 16.70 -19.87 -6.38
CA ARG A 359 16.93 -18.47 -6.75
C ARG A 359 17.18 -17.62 -5.50
N VAL A 360 18.34 -16.99 -5.41
CA VAL A 360 18.81 -16.22 -4.25
C VAL A 360 19.08 -14.77 -4.62
N LEU A 361 18.97 -13.85 -3.67
CA LEU A 361 19.41 -12.47 -3.84
C LEU A 361 20.88 -12.31 -3.51
N MET A 362 21.48 -11.50 -4.37
CA MET A 362 22.88 -11.18 -4.41
C MET A 362 23.03 -9.66 -4.43
N MET A 363 24.12 -9.18 -3.86
CA MET A 363 24.45 -7.78 -3.84
C MET A 363 25.88 -7.57 -4.29
N ASN A 364 26.07 -6.74 -5.30
CA ASN A 364 27.36 -6.15 -5.64
C ASN A 364 27.53 -4.85 -4.85
N ARG A 365 28.73 -4.59 -4.31
CA ARG A 365 29.09 -3.36 -3.58
C ARG A 365 30.41 -2.81 -4.11
N GLY A 366 30.47 -1.51 -4.38
CA GLY A 366 31.69 -0.86 -4.89
C GLY A 366 31.68 0.65 -4.76
N SER A 367 32.82 1.28 -5.06
CA SER A 367 32.97 2.74 -5.06
C SER A 367 32.58 3.41 -6.39
N SER A 368 32.19 2.62 -7.40
CA SER A 368 31.73 3.07 -8.72
C SER A 368 30.58 2.20 -9.22
N LEU A 369 29.67 2.79 -10.00
CA LEU A 369 28.56 2.10 -10.67
C LEU A 369 28.99 1.03 -11.68
N THR A 370 30.24 1.06 -12.14
CA THR A 370 30.79 0.08 -13.10
C THR A 370 31.79 -0.87 -12.44
N GLY A 371 31.91 -0.86 -11.11
CA GLY A 371 32.84 -1.67 -10.36
C GLY A 371 34.30 -1.16 -10.36
N PRO A 372 35.27 -1.99 -9.93
CA PRO A 372 35.09 -3.39 -9.54
C PRO A 372 34.18 -3.55 -8.31
N PHE A 373 33.44 -4.65 -8.25
CA PHE A 373 32.51 -4.96 -7.17
C PHE A 373 33.02 -6.09 -6.29
N GLU A 374 32.76 -5.99 -4.99
CA GLU A 374 32.64 -7.14 -4.10
C GLU A 374 31.21 -7.69 -4.19
N THR A 375 31.02 -9.00 -4.10
CA THR A 375 29.71 -9.65 -4.25
C THR A 375 29.39 -10.51 -3.04
N LYS A 376 28.14 -10.43 -2.55
CA LYS A 376 27.67 -11.24 -1.42
C LYS A 376 26.24 -11.75 -1.63
N GLN A 377 25.98 -12.99 -1.24
CA GLN A 377 24.62 -13.54 -1.11
C GLN A 377 23.99 -13.05 0.19
N LEU A 378 22.73 -12.62 0.15
CA LEU A 378 22.09 -11.97 1.30
C LEU A 378 21.21 -12.91 2.12
N GLU A 379 20.76 -14.02 1.55
CA GLU A 379 19.88 -15.00 2.18
C GLU A 379 20.01 -16.40 1.58
N HIS A 380 19.72 -17.40 2.40
CA HIS A 380 19.41 -18.76 1.99
C HIS A 380 17.93 -18.89 1.65
N VAL A 381 17.63 -19.79 0.72
CA VAL A 381 16.26 -20.08 0.28
C VAL A 381 15.94 -21.56 0.39
N ASN A 382 14.65 -21.87 0.55
CA ASN A 382 14.14 -23.22 0.53
C ASN A 382 12.89 -23.30 -0.34
N THR A 383 13.07 -23.81 -1.56
CA THR A 383 12.03 -23.94 -2.58
C THR A 383 10.73 -24.60 -2.12
N SER A 384 10.80 -25.49 -1.12
CA SER A 384 9.64 -26.23 -0.59
C SER A 384 8.92 -25.52 0.55
N VAL A 385 9.58 -24.58 1.25
CA VAL A 385 9.05 -23.95 2.46
C VAL A 385 8.73 -22.47 2.23
N ASP A 386 9.73 -21.69 1.82
CA ASP A 386 9.60 -20.26 1.61
C ASP A 386 9.37 -19.87 0.14
N ARG A 387 9.40 -20.86 -0.76
CA ARG A 387 9.18 -20.69 -2.21
C ARG A 387 10.11 -19.63 -2.82
N GLU A 388 11.31 -19.50 -2.25
CA GLU A 388 12.39 -18.60 -2.68
C GLU A 388 11.99 -17.12 -2.59
N PRO A 389 12.08 -16.46 -1.42
CA PRO A 389 11.96 -15.00 -1.32
C PRO A 389 12.91 -14.35 -2.33
N ASN A 390 12.33 -13.82 -3.41
CA ASN A 390 13.07 -13.35 -4.57
C ASN A 390 12.49 -12.03 -5.03
N GLN A 391 13.33 -11.17 -5.58
CA GLN A 391 13.00 -9.88 -6.18
C GLN A 391 12.14 -8.96 -5.29
N GLY A 392 12.73 -7.82 -4.94
CA GLY A 392 12.10 -6.91 -4.01
C GLY A 392 12.80 -5.56 -3.90
N GLY A 393 12.34 -4.76 -2.94
CA GLY A 393 12.89 -3.44 -2.64
C GLY A 393 13.44 -3.36 -1.22
N LEU A 394 14.64 -2.78 -1.09
CA LEU A 394 15.24 -2.43 0.20
C LEU A 394 14.74 -1.04 0.61
N VAL A 395 14.19 -0.93 1.82
CA VAL A 395 13.61 0.32 2.33
C VAL A 395 13.99 0.56 3.78
N GLN A 396 14.37 1.81 4.09
CA GLN A 396 14.63 2.25 5.46
C GLN A 396 13.35 2.86 6.06
N ALA A 397 12.95 2.42 7.25
CA ALA A 397 11.86 3.02 8.02
C ALA A 397 12.28 4.36 8.66
N PRO A 398 11.33 5.22 9.10
CA PRO A 398 11.64 6.51 9.72
C PRO A 398 12.53 6.45 10.96
N ASN A 399 12.47 5.35 11.72
CA ASN A 399 13.31 5.10 12.90
C ASN A 399 14.73 4.61 12.55
N GLY A 400 15.07 4.49 11.26
CA GLY A 400 16.38 4.06 10.78
C GLY A 400 16.55 2.56 10.58
N THR A 401 15.58 1.72 11.00
CA THR A 401 15.63 0.28 10.72
C THR A 401 15.38 -0.01 9.25
N TRP A 402 15.89 -1.14 8.77
CA TRP A 402 15.80 -1.52 7.36
C TRP A 402 14.94 -2.76 7.18
N TYR A 403 14.23 -2.79 6.07
CA TYR A 403 13.38 -3.90 5.66
C TYR A 403 13.57 -4.20 4.18
N PHE A 404 13.29 -5.44 3.84
CA PHE A 404 13.23 -5.91 2.47
C PHE A 404 11.83 -6.45 2.19
N VAL A 405 11.18 -5.90 1.17
CA VAL A 405 9.83 -6.31 0.76
C VAL A 405 9.95 -7.08 -0.53
N THR A 406 9.51 -8.33 -0.54
CA THR A 406 9.83 -9.31 -1.59
C THR A 406 8.63 -10.17 -1.93
N HIS A 407 8.54 -10.62 -3.17
CA HIS A 407 7.63 -11.71 -3.48
C HIS A 407 8.29 -13.08 -3.24
N HIS A 408 7.55 -14.17 -3.42
CA HIS A 408 8.10 -15.53 -3.52
C HIS A 408 8.35 -15.88 -4.99
N GLY A 409 9.50 -16.46 -5.31
CA GLY A 409 9.99 -16.71 -6.67
C GLY A 409 9.16 -17.78 -7.39
N HIS A 410 8.75 -18.83 -6.67
CA HIS A 410 7.79 -19.81 -7.17
C HIS A 410 6.36 -19.45 -6.73
N GLY A 411 5.48 -19.23 -7.72
CA GLY A 411 4.06 -19.01 -7.49
C GLY A 411 3.26 -20.31 -7.34
N ASP A 412 2.08 -20.18 -6.74
CA ASP A 412 1.04 -21.21 -6.70
C ASP A 412 -0.29 -20.53 -7.10
N TRP A 413 -1.45 -21.16 -6.91
CA TRP A 413 -2.72 -20.67 -7.44
C TRP A 413 -3.11 -19.26 -7.00
N GLU A 414 -2.62 -18.76 -5.87
CA GLU A 414 -2.80 -17.39 -5.38
C GLU A 414 -1.92 -16.38 -6.10
N GLY A 415 -0.86 -16.85 -6.76
CA GLY A 415 0.15 -16.04 -7.38
C GLY A 415 1.50 -16.12 -6.67
N ARG A 416 2.27 -15.02 -6.77
CA ARG A 416 3.49 -14.80 -5.97
C ARG A 416 3.16 -13.88 -4.78
N PRO A 417 3.01 -14.43 -3.56
CA PRO A 417 2.65 -13.66 -2.37
C PRO A 417 3.78 -12.72 -1.92
N LEU A 418 3.41 -11.63 -1.24
CA LEU A 418 4.33 -10.61 -0.76
C LEU A 418 4.74 -10.87 0.70
N SER A 419 6.03 -10.80 1.00
CA SER A 419 6.60 -10.95 2.33
C SER A 419 7.47 -9.75 2.72
N LEU A 420 7.57 -9.53 4.03
CA LEU A 420 8.38 -8.50 4.65
C LEU A 420 9.46 -9.13 5.54
N LEU A 421 10.72 -8.86 5.23
CA LEU A 421 11.86 -9.34 6.00
C LEU A 421 12.57 -8.18 6.71
N PRO A 422 12.96 -8.34 7.99
CA PRO A 422 13.87 -7.39 8.62
C PRO A 422 15.24 -7.44 7.92
N VAL A 423 15.99 -6.35 7.96
CA VAL A 423 17.35 -6.30 7.41
C VAL A 423 18.34 -5.92 8.50
N THR A 424 19.38 -6.73 8.64
CA THR A 424 20.47 -6.52 9.58
C THR A 424 21.76 -6.17 8.83
N TRP A 425 22.39 -5.05 9.16
CA TRP A 425 23.66 -4.65 8.57
C TRP A 425 24.83 -5.36 9.27
N VAL A 426 25.57 -6.18 8.53
CA VAL A 426 26.77 -6.89 9.01
C VAL A 426 27.94 -6.53 8.10
N ASP A 427 28.96 -5.88 8.63
CA ASP A 427 30.16 -5.45 7.88
C ASP A 427 29.84 -4.67 6.58
N GLY A 428 28.82 -3.81 6.66
CA GLY A 428 28.35 -3.00 5.54
C GLY A 428 27.55 -3.77 4.47
N TRP A 429 27.01 -4.95 4.81
CA TRP A 429 26.10 -5.74 3.97
C TRP A 429 24.69 -5.82 4.58
N PRO A 430 23.62 -5.60 3.79
CA PRO A 430 22.24 -5.70 4.26
C PRO A 430 21.75 -7.16 4.21
N ILE A 431 21.96 -7.91 5.28
CA ILE A 431 21.57 -9.33 5.35
C ILE A 431 20.06 -9.43 5.59
N LEU A 432 19.37 -10.25 4.78
CA LEU A 432 17.90 -10.31 4.74
C LEU A 432 17.34 -11.36 5.70
N GLY A 433 16.37 -10.99 6.52
CA GLY A 433 15.75 -11.90 7.49
C GLY A 433 16.66 -12.21 8.68
N GLN A 434 16.63 -13.47 9.14
CA GLN A 434 17.39 -13.91 10.31
C GLN A 434 18.83 -14.23 9.92
N VAL A 435 19.79 -13.49 10.50
CA VAL A 435 21.22 -13.68 10.25
C VAL A 435 21.69 -15.04 10.79
N GLY A 436 22.24 -15.86 9.91
CA GLY A 436 22.89 -17.13 10.20
C GLY A 436 24.33 -16.98 10.69
N ALA A 437 24.91 -18.09 11.15
CA ALA A 437 26.29 -18.12 11.66
C ALA A 437 27.35 -17.89 10.56
N ASP A 438 27.01 -18.16 9.31
CA ASP A 438 27.78 -17.87 8.10
C ASP A 438 27.64 -16.42 7.62
N GLY A 439 26.82 -15.60 8.30
CA GLY A 439 26.56 -14.22 7.93
C GLY A 439 25.67 -14.06 6.69
N VAL A 440 24.90 -15.09 6.35
CA VAL A 440 23.85 -15.09 5.33
C VAL A 440 22.48 -15.17 6.02
N GLY A 441 21.49 -14.52 5.45
CA GLY A 441 20.14 -14.42 5.98
C GLY A 441 19.28 -15.67 5.77
N SER A 442 18.08 -15.66 6.32
CA SER A 442 17.08 -16.71 6.10
C SER A 442 15.67 -16.18 6.35
N MET A 443 14.68 -16.82 5.72
CA MET A 443 13.27 -16.43 5.82
C MET A 443 12.81 -16.26 7.27
N VAL A 444 12.12 -15.16 7.54
CA VAL A 444 11.43 -14.90 8.81
C VAL A 444 9.94 -14.87 8.54
N TRP A 445 9.19 -15.67 9.30
CA TRP A 445 7.76 -15.82 9.08
C TRP A 445 6.88 -14.89 9.92
N THR A 446 7.42 -14.32 11.00
CA THR A 446 6.69 -13.37 11.85
C THR A 446 7.62 -12.26 12.30
N GLY A 447 7.07 -11.06 12.51
CA GLY A 447 7.86 -9.92 12.94
C GLY A 447 7.03 -8.86 13.65
N GLN A 448 7.69 -7.82 14.14
CA GLN A 448 7.01 -6.63 14.67
C GLN A 448 6.64 -5.72 13.51
N VAL A 449 5.43 -5.16 13.54
CA VAL A 449 5.02 -4.18 12.53
C VAL A 449 5.98 -2.96 12.62
N PRO A 450 6.69 -2.59 11.54
CA PRO A 450 7.78 -1.60 11.57
C PRO A 450 7.44 -0.25 12.23
N ALA A 451 6.22 0.25 12.02
CA ALA A 451 5.73 1.50 12.59
C ALA A 451 4.90 1.31 13.87
N GLY A 452 4.93 0.12 14.48
CA GLY A 452 4.04 -0.26 15.59
C GLY A 452 2.60 -0.56 15.17
N GLY A 453 2.32 -0.52 13.86
CA GLY A 453 0.99 -0.68 13.28
C GLY A 453 0.07 0.49 13.62
N THR A 454 -1.25 0.23 13.62
CA THR A 454 -2.24 1.17 14.13
C THR A 454 -2.93 0.56 15.35
N PRO A 455 -2.31 0.62 16.55
CA PRO A 455 -2.84 -0.04 17.75
C PRO A 455 -4.31 0.31 17.99
N GLY A 456 -5.13 -0.71 18.24
CA GLY A 456 -6.57 -0.53 18.47
C GLY A 456 -7.42 -0.39 17.21
N MET A 457 -6.84 -0.39 16.00
CA MET A 457 -7.61 -0.39 14.75
C MET A 457 -8.27 -1.77 14.55
N PRO A 458 -9.55 -1.83 14.16
CA PRO A 458 -10.16 -3.06 13.71
C PRO A 458 -9.36 -3.66 12.55
N VAL A 459 -8.95 -4.91 12.66
CA VAL A 459 -8.21 -5.62 11.59
C VAL A 459 -9.00 -5.59 10.27
N ASP A 460 -10.32 -5.68 10.32
CA ASP A 460 -11.19 -5.62 9.14
C ASP A 460 -11.34 -4.20 8.56
N ALA A 461 -10.85 -3.18 9.28
CA ALA A 461 -10.73 -1.80 8.80
C ALA A 461 -9.31 -1.48 8.28
N LEU A 462 -8.38 -2.43 8.31
CA LEU A 462 -7.06 -2.20 7.72
C LEU A 462 -7.19 -2.00 6.20
N PRO A 463 -6.25 -1.26 5.58
CA PRO A 463 -6.10 -1.20 4.14
C PRO A 463 -6.31 -2.55 3.45
N ALA A 464 -7.18 -2.58 2.44
CA ALA A 464 -7.53 -3.79 1.72
C ALA A 464 -7.16 -3.67 0.23
N VAL A 465 -6.58 -4.75 -0.30
CA VAL A 465 -6.24 -4.90 -1.73
C VAL A 465 -7.37 -5.52 -2.55
N VAL A 466 -8.35 -6.12 -1.88
CA VAL A 466 -9.58 -6.66 -2.45
C VAL A 466 -10.77 -6.20 -1.62
N THR A 467 -11.91 -5.92 -2.25
CA THR A 467 -13.10 -5.48 -1.52
C THR A 467 -14.40 -5.65 -2.30
N SER A 468 -15.51 -5.53 -1.57
CA SER A 468 -16.87 -5.44 -2.08
C SER A 468 -17.12 -4.12 -2.83
N ASP A 469 -18.09 -4.10 -3.74
CA ASP A 469 -18.47 -2.91 -4.49
C ASP A 469 -19.97 -2.88 -4.78
N LEU A 470 -20.58 -1.70 -4.63
CA LEU A 470 -21.98 -1.41 -4.97
C LEU A 470 -22.10 -0.59 -6.26
N PHE A 471 -20.97 -0.27 -6.92
CA PHE A 471 -20.93 0.47 -8.19
C PHE A 471 -21.68 1.81 -8.17
N THR A 472 -21.64 2.49 -7.02
CA THR A 472 -22.26 3.80 -6.82
C THR A 472 -21.37 4.96 -7.28
N ASP A 473 -20.07 4.72 -7.43
CA ASP A 473 -19.12 5.69 -7.98
C ASP A 473 -19.24 5.80 -9.51
N THR A 474 -18.85 6.96 -10.05
CA THR A 474 -18.81 7.18 -11.51
C THR A 474 -17.48 6.76 -12.14
N ARG A 475 -16.57 6.16 -11.36
CA ARG A 475 -15.26 5.68 -11.80
C ARG A 475 -15.02 4.30 -11.21
N ILE A 476 -14.36 3.44 -11.97
CA ILE A 476 -13.92 2.14 -11.49
C ILE A 476 -12.93 2.35 -10.33
N LYS A 477 -13.19 1.68 -9.21
CA LYS A 477 -12.36 1.80 -8.00
C LYS A 477 -11.01 1.08 -8.16
N PRO A 478 -9.97 1.49 -7.39
CA PRO A 478 -8.59 1.02 -7.57
C PRO A 478 -8.32 -0.48 -7.45
N GLN A 479 -9.17 -1.25 -6.77
CA GLN A 479 -8.99 -2.70 -6.61
C GLN A 479 -9.26 -3.48 -7.90
N TRP A 480 -9.96 -2.87 -8.85
CA TRP A 480 -10.38 -3.52 -10.07
C TRP A 480 -9.33 -3.39 -11.17
N GLU A 481 -9.11 -4.50 -11.88
CA GLU A 481 -8.31 -4.52 -13.10
C GLU A 481 -9.09 -5.27 -14.20
N TRP A 482 -9.08 -4.75 -15.41
CA TRP A 482 -9.60 -5.42 -16.60
C TRP A 482 -8.59 -6.44 -17.10
N TYR A 483 -9.08 -7.59 -17.60
CA TYR A 483 -8.25 -8.48 -18.36
C TYR A 483 -8.07 -7.95 -19.79
N TYR A 484 -6.87 -7.46 -20.11
CA TYR A 484 -6.53 -6.62 -21.28
C TYR A 484 -7.14 -5.22 -21.24
N GLN A 485 -6.70 -4.33 -22.15
CA GLN A 485 -7.29 -3.00 -22.26
C GLN A 485 -8.79 -3.14 -22.55
N PRO A 486 -9.68 -2.54 -21.74
CA PRO A 486 -11.11 -2.65 -21.98
C PRO A 486 -11.53 -1.88 -23.23
N ARG A 487 -12.56 -2.37 -23.89
CA ARG A 487 -13.31 -1.64 -24.90
C ARG A 487 -14.21 -0.61 -24.19
N ALA A 488 -13.86 0.67 -24.32
CA ALA A 488 -14.44 1.75 -23.51
C ALA A 488 -15.96 1.97 -23.69
N ASP A 489 -16.52 1.70 -24.88
CA ASP A 489 -17.96 1.84 -25.15
C ASP A 489 -18.82 0.67 -24.65
N HIS A 490 -18.19 -0.39 -24.10
CA HIS A 490 -18.82 -1.65 -23.69
C HIS A 490 -18.92 -1.84 -22.17
N TRP A 491 -18.68 -0.79 -21.40
CA TRP A 491 -18.97 -0.78 -19.97
C TRP A 491 -19.36 0.64 -19.54
N SER A 492 -20.11 0.77 -18.45
CA SER A 492 -20.47 2.07 -17.92
C SER A 492 -20.95 1.98 -16.47
N LEU A 493 -20.59 2.99 -15.67
CA LEU A 493 -21.15 3.24 -14.33
C LEU A 493 -22.22 4.35 -14.31
N THR A 494 -22.46 5.02 -15.44
CA THR A 494 -23.31 6.22 -15.53
C THR A 494 -24.58 6.03 -16.36
N GLU A 495 -24.60 5.09 -17.30
CA GLU A 495 -25.81 4.69 -18.05
C GLU A 495 -26.93 4.21 -17.13
N ARG A 496 -26.58 3.60 -15.99
CA ARG A 496 -27.49 3.24 -14.91
C ARG A 496 -26.77 3.44 -13.57
N PRO A 497 -26.90 4.61 -12.92
CA PRO A 497 -26.23 4.87 -11.65
C PRO A 497 -26.55 3.82 -10.58
N GLY A 498 -25.54 3.40 -9.82
CA GLY A 498 -25.65 2.31 -8.84
C GLY A 498 -25.45 0.91 -9.43
N TYR A 499 -25.07 0.81 -10.71
CA TYR A 499 -24.80 -0.45 -11.39
C TYR A 499 -23.56 -0.33 -12.28
N LEU A 500 -22.79 -1.41 -12.38
CA LEU A 500 -21.88 -1.60 -13.50
C LEU A 500 -22.63 -2.26 -14.65
N ARG A 501 -22.89 -1.51 -15.70
CA ARG A 501 -23.40 -2.07 -16.96
C ARG A 501 -22.25 -2.63 -17.77
N LEU A 502 -22.31 -3.91 -18.12
CA LEU A 502 -21.42 -4.55 -19.09
C LEU A 502 -22.21 -4.89 -20.36
N LYS A 503 -21.76 -4.39 -21.51
CA LYS A 503 -22.36 -4.68 -22.81
C LYS A 503 -21.63 -5.85 -23.45
N ALA A 504 -22.40 -6.82 -23.94
CA ALA A 504 -21.83 -7.99 -24.58
C ALA A 504 -21.25 -7.65 -25.95
N PHE A 505 -20.09 -8.21 -26.27
CA PHE A 505 -19.51 -8.22 -27.60
C PHE A 505 -19.14 -9.64 -28.03
N ALA A 506 -18.86 -9.81 -29.32
CA ALA A 506 -18.44 -11.09 -29.88
C ALA A 506 -17.04 -11.45 -29.35
N PRO A 507 -16.88 -12.59 -28.64
CA PRO A 507 -15.59 -12.98 -28.10
C PRO A 507 -14.61 -13.33 -29.23
N LEU A 508 -13.29 -13.22 -28.96
CA LEU A 508 -12.25 -13.56 -29.95
C LEU A 508 -12.16 -15.06 -30.24
N ALA A 509 -12.77 -15.89 -29.37
CA ALA A 509 -12.95 -17.31 -29.60
C ALA A 509 -14.25 -17.77 -28.92
N THR A 510 -15.02 -18.61 -29.62
CA THR A 510 -16.28 -19.16 -29.14
C THR A 510 -16.09 -19.91 -27.82
N ASP A 511 -16.96 -19.65 -26.84
CA ASP A 511 -17.04 -20.31 -25.54
C ASP A 511 -15.75 -20.33 -24.70
N ASN A 512 -14.79 -19.46 -25.04
CA ASN A 512 -13.53 -19.35 -24.34
C ASN A 512 -13.50 -18.08 -23.47
N LEU A 513 -13.65 -18.24 -22.15
CA LEU A 513 -13.66 -17.12 -21.20
C LEU A 513 -12.36 -16.29 -21.22
N THR A 514 -11.21 -16.88 -21.58
CA THR A 514 -9.94 -16.13 -21.71
C THR A 514 -9.89 -15.22 -22.93
N LYS A 515 -10.90 -15.28 -23.79
CA LYS A 515 -11.07 -14.50 -25.03
C LYS A 515 -12.32 -13.61 -24.99
N VAL A 516 -12.83 -13.39 -23.78
CA VAL A 516 -13.87 -12.41 -23.46
C VAL A 516 -13.19 -11.19 -22.84
N GLY A 517 -13.08 -10.10 -23.58
CA GLY A 517 -12.61 -8.84 -23.00
C GLY A 517 -13.71 -8.15 -22.19
N ASN A 518 -13.41 -6.98 -21.61
CA ASN A 518 -14.22 -6.34 -20.56
C ASN A 518 -14.58 -7.30 -19.40
N THR A 519 -13.75 -8.31 -19.17
CA THR A 519 -13.81 -9.09 -17.94
C THR A 519 -13.16 -8.24 -16.84
N LEU A 520 -13.95 -7.85 -15.83
CA LEU A 520 -13.51 -7.01 -14.71
C LEU A 520 -13.14 -7.88 -13.51
N THR A 521 -11.99 -7.64 -12.88
CA THR A 521 -11.32 -8.69 -12.09
C THR A 521 -10.69 -8.18 -10.80
N GLN A 522 -10.63 -9.04 -9.79
CA GLN A 522 -9.82 -8.85 -8.58
C GLN A 522 -8.91 -10.06 -8.37
N ARG A 523 -7.85 -9.86 -7.58
CA ARG A 523 -6.93 -10.94 -7.15
C ARG A 523 -7.65 -11.94 -6.23
N VAL A 524 -7.30 -13.21 -6.31
CA VAL A 524 -7.66 -14.19 -5.26
C VAL A 524 -6.62 -14.14 -4.14
N LEU A 525 -7.05 -14.39 -2.91
CA LEU A 525 -6.17 -14.45 -1.74
C LEU A 525 -6.20 -15.85 -1.11
N ARG A 526 -5.05 -16.33 -0.62
CA ARG A 526 -4.92 -17.56 0.16
C ARG A 526 -5.09 -17.27 1.65
N THR A 527 -6.29 -17.50 2.14
CA THR A 527 -6.67 -17.22 3.53
C THR A 527 -7.15 -18.47 4.25
N ALA A 528 -6.93 -18.55 5.56
CA ALA A 528 -7.47 -19.63 6.39
C ALA A 528 -9.00 -19.57 6.51
N GLY A 529 -9.59 -18.37 6.45
CA GLY A 529 -11.03 -18.19 6.34
C GLY A 529 -11.46 -18.45 4.90
N ALA A 530 -12.42 -19.35 4.68
CA ALA A 530 -12.95 -19.62 3.35
C ALA A 530 -13.40 -18.32 2.68
N ALA A 531 -12.71 -17.93 1.61
CA ALA A 531 -13.01 -16.73 0.86
C ALA A 531 -14.26 -16.96 0.01
N THR A 532 -15.06 -15.91 -0.14
CA THR A 532 -16.27 -15.93 -0.96
C THR A 532 -16.36 -14.67 -1.81
N VAL A 533 -16.78 -14.84 -3.07
CA VAL A 533 -17.20 -13.74 -3.93
C VAL A 533 -18.62 -14.03 -4.40
N THR A 534 -19.52 -13.11 -4.09
CA THR A 534 -20.92 -13.15 -4.56
C THR A 534 -21.18 -11.94 -5.43
N ILE A 535 -21.72 -12.14 -6.64
CA ILE A 535 -22.20 -11.06 -7.50
C ILE A 535 -23.71 -11.13 -7.63
N ARG A 536 -24.36 -9.97 -7.75
CA ARG A 536 -25.79 -9.88 -8.09
C ARG A 536 -25.94 -9.29 -9.49
N LEU A 537 -26.60 -10.02 -10.37
CA LEU A 537 -26.84 -9.64 -11.77
C LEU A 537 -28.32 -9.38 -12.02
N GLU A 538 -28.63 -8.29 -12.74
CA GLU A 538 -29.94 -8.01 -13.32
C GLU A 538 -29.95 -8.42 -14.80
N LEU A 539 -30.94 -9.23 -15.18
CA LEU A 539 -30.96 -10.04 -16.41
C LEU A 539 -31.90 -9.51 -17.49
N ALA A 540 -32.60 -8.40 -17.22
CA ALA A 540 -33.55 -7.81 -18.15
C ALA A 540 -32.90 -7.35 -19.47
N GLY A 541 -31.61 -6.98 -19.42
CA GLY A 541 -30.84 -6.52 -20.58
C GLY A 541 -30.28 -7.63 -21.48
N LEU A 542 -30.44 -8.91 -21.09
CA LEU A 542 -29.84 -10.02 -21.82
C LEU A 542 -30.51 -10.23 -23.19
N ALA A 543 -29.70 -10.31 -24.24
CA ALA A 543 -30.13 -10.69 -25.58
C ALA A 543 -30.04 -12.21 -25.79
N ASP A 544 -30.72 -12.71 -26.84
CA ASP A 544 -30.57 -14.11 -27.27
C ASP A 544 -29.11 -14.46 -27.58
N GLY A 545 -28.67 -15.62 -27.11
CA GLY A 545 -27.28 -16.10 -27.21
C GLY A 545 -26.31 -15.49 -26.18
N GLN A 546 -26.75 -14.57 -25.32
CA GLN A 546 -25.85 -13.92 -24.36
C GLN A 546 -25.52 -14.82 -23.16
N HIS A 547 -24.27 -14.74 -22.72
CA HIS A 547 -23.74 -15.31 -21.50
C HIS A 547 -23.28 -14.19 -20.55
N ALA A 548 -23.52 -14.36 -19.26
CA ALA A 548 -23.06 -13.43 -18.23
C ALA A 548 -22.84 -14.16 -16.90
N GLY A 549 -21.81 -13.81 -16.13
CA GLY A 549 -21.54 -14.49 -14.88
C GLY A 549 -20.26 -14.06 -14.17
N LEU A 550 -19.85 -14.89 -13.22
CA LEU A 550 -18.54 -14.82 -12.57
C LEU A 550 -17.61 -15.92 -13.09
N CYS A 551 -16.30 -15.68 -13.07
CA CYS A 551 -15.30 -16.64 -13.53
C CYS A 551 -14.03 -16.63 -12.67
N HIS A 552 -13.24 -17.69 -12.85
CA HIS A 552 -11.87 -17.84 -12.42
C HIS A 552 -10.98 -18.04 -13.64
N TYR A 553 -9.80 -17.44 -13.67
CA TYR A 553 -8.89 -17.58 -14.80
C TYR A 553 -7.41 -17.43 -14.42
N ALA A 554 -6.62 -18.40 -14.92
CA ALA A 554 -5.16 -18.39 -15.03
C ALA A 554 -4.76 -19.31 -16.19
N ALA A 555 -3.98 -20.37 -15.93
CA ALA A 555 -3.62 -21.38 -16.94
C ALA A 555 -4.87 -22.12 -17.47
N THR A 556 -5.83 -22.32 -16.58
CA THR A 556 -7.15 -22.86 -16.91
C THR A 556 -8.21 -21.86 -16.47
N TYR A 557 -9.49 -22.16 -16.72
CA TYR A 557 -10.57 -21.30 -16.29
C TYR A 557 -11.83 -22.10 -15.99
N ALA A 558 -12.66 -21.54 -15.12
CA ALA A 558 -14.02 -21.98 -14.88
C ALA A 558 -14.95 -20.76 -14.67
N GLY A 559 -16.24 -20.93 -14.86
CA GLY A 559 -17.21 -19.88 -14.58
C GLY A 559 -18.61 -20.40 -14.34
N LEU A 560 -19.32 -19.69 -13.48
CA LEU A 560 -20.74 -19.87 -13.23
C LEU A 560 -21.48 -18.62 -13.69
N GLY A 561 -22.54 -18.80 -14.46
CA GLY A 561 -23.30 -17.72 -15.06
C GLY A 561 -24.71 -18.12 -15.45
N VAL A 562 -25.27 -17.31 -16.33
CA VAL A 562 -26.52 -17.58 -17.03
C VAL A 562 -26.28 -17.55 -18.54
N ARG A 563 -27.11 -18.28 -19.27
CA ARG A 563 -27.21 -18.24 -20.73
C ARG A 563 -28.65 -17.92 -21.12
N ARG A 564 -28.84 -17.00 -22.06
CA ARG A 564 -30.14 -16.71 -22.69
C ARG A 564 -30.24 -17.46 -24.03
N SER A 565 -31.28 -18.27 -24.17
CA SER A 565 -31.62 -18.99 -25.41
C SER A 565 -33.09 -18.72 -25.75
N GLY A 566 -33.34 -17.96 -26.82
CA GLY A 566 -34.63 -17.32 -27.08
C GLY A 566 -35.03 -16.42 -25.90
N THR A 567 -36.15 -16.75 -25.26
CA THR A 567 -36.64 -16.06 -24.05
C THR A 567 -36.26 -16.77 -22.76
N THR A 568 -35.70 -17.98 -22.82
CA THR A 568 -35.38 -18.81 -21.66
C THR A 568 -34.00 -18.46 -21.13
N THR A 569 -33.90 -18.19 -19.83
CA THR A 569 -32.61 -18.04 -19.14
C THR A 569 -32.32 -19.31 -18.35
N THR A 570 -31.12 -19.88 -18.50
CA THR A 570 -30.67 -21.05 -17.73
C THR A 570 -29.41 -20.72 -16.95
N ILE A 571 -29.24 -21.29 -15.76
CA ILE A 571 -27.93 -21.33 -15.10
C ILE A 571 -26.96 -22.10 -16.02
N ALA A 572 -25.70 -21.67 -16.10
CA ALA A 572 -24.70 -22.29 -16.95
C ALA A 572 -23.34 -22.33 -16.26
N HIS A 573 -22.63 -23.45 -16.40
CA HIS A 573 -21.28 -23.65 -15.88
C HIS A 573 -20.33 -23.95 -17.04
N ASN A 574 -19.20 -23.26 -17.12
CA ASN A 574 -18.18 -23.46 -18.15
C ASN A 574 -16.86 -23.84 -17.48
N VAL A 575 -16.27 -24.98 -17.85
CA VAL A 575 -14.92 -25.37 -17.43
C VAL A 575 -14.10 -25.67 -18.67
N GLY A 576 -13.05 -24.88 -18.91
CA GLY A 576 -12.16 -25.07 -20.05
C GLY A 576 -12.87 -25.10 -21.42
N GLY A 577 -14.00 -24.40 -21.56
CA GLY A 577 -14.81 -24.35 -22.79
C GLY A 577 -15.94 -25.38 -22.84
N THR A 578 -16.01 -26.30 -21.87
CA THR A 578 -17.11 -27.26 -21.77
C THR A 578 -18.28 -26.63 -21.03
N LEU A 579 -19.33 -26.29 -21.77
CA LEU A 579 -20.54 -25.70 -21.23
C LEU A 579 -21.55 -26.76 -20.75
N THR A 580 -21.99 -26.63 -19.50
CA THR A 580 -23.06 -27.43 -18.90
C THR A 580 -24.24 -26.53 -18.52
N ASN A 581 -25.41 -26.80 -19.09
CA ASN A 581 -26.64 -26.08 -18.75
C ASN A 581 -27.28 -26.66 -17.48
N GLY A 582 -27.73 -25.76 -16.62
CA GLY A 582 -28.48 -26.05 -15.40
C GLY A 582 -29.97 -25.74 -15.56
N PRO A 583 -30.69 -25.55 -14.44
CA PRO A 583 -32.12 -25.27 -14.48
C PRO A 583 -32.42 -23.93 -15.18
N ALA A 584 -33.59 -23.88 -15.81
CA ALA A 584 -34.19 -22.63 -16.27
C ALA A 584 -34.66 -21.79 -15.07
N ILE A 585 -34.51 -20.48 -15.19
CA ILE A 585 -34.90 -19.51 -14.16
C ILE A 585 -35.88 -18.49 -14.77
N THR A 586 -36.79 -17.97 -13.94
CA THR A 586 -37.79 -16.97 -14.32
C THR A 586 -37.55 -15.62 -13.65
N GLN A 587 -36.63 -15.56 -12.69
CA GLN A 587 -36.26 -14.35 -11.98
C GLN A 587 -35.49 -13.40 -12.90
N ASN A 588 -35.74 -12.11 -12.73
CA ASN A 588 -35.00 -11.06 -13.42
C ASN A 588 -33.64 -10.74 -12.78
N ALA A 589 -33.36 -11.31 -11.61
CA ALA A 589 -32.07 -11.18 -10.94
C ALA A 589 -31.57 -12.53 -10.45
N VAL A 590 -30.25 -12.68 -10.38
CA VAL A 590 -29.58 -13.88 -9.86
C VAL A 590 -28.35 -13.49 -9.06
N TRP A 591 -28.09 -14.22 -7.98
CA TRP A 591 -26.85 -14.15 -7.24
C TRP A 591 -26.00 -15.34 -7.64
N LEU A 592 -24.74 -15.08 -7.97
CA LEU A 592 -23.76 -16.10 -8.31
C LEU A 592 -22.62 -16.01 -7.31
N ARG A 593 -22.18 -17.16 -6.79
CA ARG A 593 -21.14 -17.24 -5.78
C ARG A 593 -20.08 -18.26 -6.14
N THR A 594 -18.83 -17.87 -5.91
CA THR A 594 -17.67 -18.76 -5.81
C THR A 594 -17.13 -18.72 -4.39
N SER A 595 -16.63 -19.85 -3.88
CA SER A 595 -15.93 -19.94 -2.61
C SER A 595 -14.73 -20.87 -2.68
N TRP A 596 -13.64 -20.50 -2.01
CA TRP A 596 -12.43 -21.32 -1.91
C TRP A 596 -11.82 -21.21 -0.52
N ASP A 597 -11.08 -22.23 -0.12
CA ASP A 597 -10.32 -22.25 1.13
C ASP A 597 -8.81 -22.25 0.82
N VAL A 598 -7.99 -22.46 1.84
CA VAL A 598 -6.53 -22.50 1.75
C VAL A 598 -5.97 -23.56 0.79
N SER A 599 -6.77 -24.55 0.36
CA SER A 599 -6.40 -25.53 -0.68
C SER A 599 -6.53 -24.99 -2.09
N GLY A 600 -7.29 -23.90 -2.31
CA GLY A 600 -7.60 -23.36 -3.63
C GLY A 600 -8.67 -24.16 -4.39
N VAL A 601 -9.41 -25.05 -3.73
CA VAL A 601 -10.57 -25.72 -4.35
C VAL A 601 -11.77 -24.79 -4.33
N SER A 602 -12.08 -24.23 -5.50
CA SER A 602 -13.22 -23.37 -5.74
C SER A 602 -14.52 -24.16 -5.93
N ARG A 603 -15.61 -23.64 -5.37
CA ARG A 603 -16.96 -24.21 -5.41
C ARG A 603 -17.97 -23.15 -5.85
N PHE A 604 -18.86 -23.52 -6.74
CA PHE A 604 -19.84 -22.62 -7.33
C PHE A 604 -21.25 -22.86 -6.81
N SER A 605 -22.00 -21.77 -6.59
CA SER A 605 -23.40 -21.81 -6.18
C SER A 605 -24.16 -20.59 -6.70
N TYR A 606 -25.48 -20.70 -6.82
CA TYR A 606 -26.34 -19.59 -7.21
C TYR A 606 -27.51 -19.44 -6.23
N SER A 607 -28.13 -18.27 -6.20
CA SER A 607 -29.35 -17.99 -5.44
C SER A 607 -30.32 -17.16 -6.28
N LEU A 608 -31.61 -17.43 -6.08
CA LEU A 608 -32.72 -16.75 -6.76
C LEU A 608 -33.46 -15.76 -5.85
N ASP A 609 -33.13 -15.76 -4.54
CA ASP A 609 -33.74 -14.92 -3.50
C ASP A 609 -32.69 -14.08 -2.74
N GLY A 610 -31.40 -14.27 -3.01
CA GLY A 610 -30.27 -13.64 -2.33
C GLY A 610 -29.88 -14.29 -1.00
N ASN A 611 -30.64 -15.28 -0.52
CA ASN A 611 -30.47 -15.88 0.80
C ASN A 611 -30.08 -17.37 0.72
N THR A 612 -30.82 -18.13 -0.08
CA THR A 612 -30.65 -19.59 -0.21
C THR A 612 -29.77 -19.91 -1.41
N PHE A 613 -28.58 -20.45 -1.17
CA PHE A 613 -27.62 -20.80 -2.21
C PHE A 613 -27.68 -22.29 -2.55
N THR A 614 -27.84 -22.58 -3.84
CA THR A 614 -27.83 -23.93 -4.42
C THR A 614 -26.51 -24.16 -5.15
N SER A 615 -25.79 -25.22 -4.81
CA SER A 615 -24.58 -25.61 -5.53
C SER A 615 -24.90 -26.02 -6.96
N PHE A 616 -24.12 -25.54 -7.92
CA PHE A 616 -24.23 -25.95 -9.32
C PHE A 616 -22.88 -25.82 -10.02
N GLY A 617 -22.54 -26.82 -10.83
CA GLY A 617 -21.17 -27.00 -11.31
C GLY A 617 -20.34 -27.82 -10.32
N GLY A 618 -19.35 -28.53 -10.85
CA GLY A 618 -18.38 -29.24 -10.03
C GLY A 618 -17.43 -28.27 -9.33
N THR A 619 -16.43 -28.82 -8.64
CA THR A 619 -15.33 -28.02 -8.09
C THR A 619 -14.33 -27.64 -9.18
N TYR A 620 -13.61 -26.54 -8.97
CA TYR A 620 -12.51 -26.09 -9.83
C TYR A 620 -11.28 -25.83 -8.97
N GLN A 621 -10.14 -26.43 -9.32
CA GLN A 621 -8.88 -26.09 -8.67
C GLN A 621 -8.37 -24.77 -9.25
N LEU A 622 -8.23 -23.74 -8.43
CA LEU A 622 -7.55 -22.50 -8.82
C LEU A 622 -6.14 -22.84 -9.30
N THR A 623 -5.68 -22.15 -10.35
CA THR A 623 -4.40 -22.50 -11.01
C THR A 623 -3.41 -21.35 -11.08
N TRP A 624 -2.13 -21.69 -11.14
CA TRP A 624 -1.04 -20.79 -11.49
C TRP A 624 -0.74 -20.91 -12.99
N GLY A 625 -0.42 -19.81 -13.67
CA GLY A 625 -0.02 -19.88 -15.07
C GLY A 625 0.51 -18.60 -15.67
N GLY A 626 1.62 -18.68 -16.41
CA GLY A 626 2.22 -17.52 -17.09
C GLY A 626 2.61 -16.44 -16.09
N TYR A 627 3.26 -16.83 -15.00
CA TYR A 627 3.72 -15.94 -13.92
C TYR A 627 2.61 -15.23 -13.12
N ARG A 628 1.38 -15.75 -13.15
CA ARG A 628 0.21 -15.14 -12.52
C ARG A 628 -0.60 -16.12 -11.72
N GLY A 629 -1.15 -15.62 -10.62
CA GLY A 629 -2.19 -16.30 -9.85
C GLY A 629 -3.53 -16.29 -10.56
N ASP A 630 -4.44 -17.14 -10.07
CA ASP A 630 -5.84 -17.14 -10.44
C ASP A 630 -6.47 -15.79 -10.07
N ARG A 631 -7.48 -15.40 -10.83
CA ARG A 631 -8.26 -14.21 -10.57
C ARG A 631 -9.74 -14.49 -10.71
N VAL A 632 -10.49 -13.86 -9.82
CA VAL A 632 -11.95 -13.85 -9.88
C VAL A 632 -12.39 -12.68 -10.75
N GLY A 633 -13.31 -12.94 -11.68
CA GLY A 633 -13.77 -11.96 -12.65
C GLY A 633 -15.29 -11.97 -12.86
N ILE A 634 -15.79 -10.91 -13.46
CA ILE A 634 -17.16 -10.74 -13.92
C ILE A 634 -17.12 -10.57 -15.42
N TYR A 635 -17.93 -11.33 -16.16
CA TYR A 635 -17.89 -11.34 -17.61
C TYR A 635 -19.29 -11.24 -18.21
N THR A 636 -19.34 -10.76 -19.45
CA THR A 636 -20.45 -11.02 -20.37
C THR A 636 -19.96 -11.09 -21.79
N TYR A 637 -20.56 -11.97 -22.60
CA TYR A 637 -20.31 -12.04 -24.03
C TYR A 637 -21.56 -12.51 -24.75
N ASN A 638 -21.63 -12.23 -26.04
CA ASN A 638 -22.65 -12.78 -26.93
C ASN A 638 -21.98 -13.01 -28.30
N PRO A 639 -22.06 -14.20 -28.90
CA PRO A 639 -21.53 -14.44 -30.24
C PRO A 639 -21.99 -13.42 -31.29
N ASN A 640 -23.20 -12.87 -31.13
CA ASN A 640 -23.75 -11.84 -32.02
C ASN A 640 -23.40 -10.40 -31.61
N GLY A 641 -22.71 -10.21 -30.48
CA GLY A 641 -22.26 -8.92 -29.98
C GLY A 641 -23.38 -7.98 -29.52
N THR A 642 -24.49 -8.52 -29.01
CA THR A 642 -25.64 -7.74 -28.57
C THR A 642 -26.06 -8.05 -27.13
N GLY A 643 -26.75 -7.09 -26.51
CA GLY A 643 -27.29 -7.18 -25.16
C GLY A 643 -26.34 -6.68 -24.07
N HIS A 644 -26.81 -6.66 -22.83
CA HIS A 644 -26.05 -6.19 -21.68
C HIS A 644 -26.51 -6.88 -20.39
N VAL A 645 -25.67 -6.84 -19.37
CA VAL A 645 -26.03 -7.22 -18.00
C VAL A 645 -25.69 -6.06 -17.07
N ASP A 646 -26.55 -5.82 -16.09
CA ASP A 646 -26.27 -4.85 -15.03
C ASP A 646 -25.82 -5.60 -13.78
N VAL A 647 -24.60 -5.32 -13.33
CA VAL A 647 -24.04 -5.83 -12.09
C VAL A 647 -24.42 -4.85 -10.98
N ASP A 648 -25.23 -5.31 -10.04
CA ASP A 648 -25.72 -4.51 -8.91
C ASP A 648 -24.69 -4.41 -7.79
N SER A 649 -24.08 -5.55 -7.45
CA SER A 649 -23.12 -5.61 -6.36
C SER A 649 -22.14 -6.76 -6.49
N VAL A 650 -20.98 -6.59 -5.87
CA VAL A 650 -19.97 -7.60 -5.60
C VAL A 650 -19.74 -7.61 -4.10
N GLN A 651 -19.89 -8.76 -3.46
CA GLN A 651 -19.48 -8.98 -2.09
C GLN A 651 -18.25 -9.88 -2.09
N TYR A 652 -17.11 -9.36 -1.65
CA TYR A 652 -15.86 -10.13 -1.50
C TYR A 652 -15.47 -10.19 -0.02
N THR A 653 -15.56 -11.40 0.55
CA THR A 653 -15.22 -11.69 1.95
C THR A 653 -14.05 -12.67 2.00
N ILE A 654 -12.97 -12.34 2.71
CA ILE A 654 -11.72 -13.14 2.79
C ILE A 654 -11.52 -13.84 4.14
N ALA A 655 -12.35 -13.50 5.12
CA ALA A 655 -12.39 -14.14 6.43
C ALA A 655 -13.79 -13.89 7.05
N PRO A 656 -14.22 -14.70 8.03
CA PRO A 656 -15.41 -14.38 8.80
C PRO A 656 -15.31 -12.96 9.37
N THR A 657 -16.33 -12.15 9.11
CA THR A 657 -16.41 -10.76 9.58
C THR A 657 -16.29 -10.73 11.10
N ARG A 658 -15.36 -9.93 11.62
CA ARG A 658 -15.16 -9.73 13.06
C ARG A 658 -16.08 -8.63 13.55
N ALA A 659 -16.62 -8.84 14.74
CA ALA A 659 -17.45 -7.87 15.43
C ALA A 659 -16.61 -7.07 16.44
N TYR A 660 -16.90 -5.77 16.55
CA TYR A 660 -16.24 -4.84 17.46
C TYR A 660 -17.27 -4.01 18.22
N LYS A 661 -16.94 -3.66 19.45
CA LYS A 661 -17.63 -2.62 20.20
C LYS A 661 -16.94 -1.29 19.92
N CYS A 662 -17.72 -0.27 19.56
CA CYS A 662 -17.24 1.10 19.37
C CYS A 662 -17.46 1.87 20.68
N VAL A 663 -16.40 2.11 21.44
CA VAL A 663 -16.44 2.61 22.82
C VAL A 663 -16.07 4.10 22.83
N SER A 664 -16.91 4.94 23.45
CA SER A 664 -16.58 6.35 23.65
C SER A 664 -15.46 6.49 24.68
N ALA A 665 -14.36 7.15 24.32
CA ALA A 665 -13.24 7.40 25.24
C ALA A 665 -13.64 8.31 26.42
N ARG A 666 -14.72 9.10 26.28
CA ARG A 666 -15.22 9.98 27.34
C ARG A 666 -16.00 9.24 28.41
N SER A 667 -16.89 8.32 28.03
CA SER A 667 -17.86 7.71 28.94
C SER A 667 -17.61 6.23 29.22
N GLY A 668 -16.81 5.56 28.39
CA GLY A 668 -16.65 4.10 28.39
C GLY A 668 -17.86 3.32 27.87
N LYS A 669 -18.90 4.02 27.37
CA LYS A 669 -20.12 3.42 26.81
C LYS A 669 -19.97 3.11 25.33
N VAL A 670 -20.81 2.21 24.82
CA VAL A 670 -20.73 1.73 23.44
C VAL A 670 -21.77 2.38 22.55
N ALA A 671 -21.45 2.52 21.26
CA ALA A 671 -22.43 2.85 20.23
C ALA A 671 -23.48 1.72 20.11
N ASP A 672 -24.75 2.09 20.25
CA ASP A 672 -25.89 1.18 20.37
C ASP A 672 -27.01 1.64 19.43
N VAL A 673 -27.52 0.70 18.63
CA VAL A 673 -28.76 0.92 17.88
C VAL A 673 -29.94 0.85 18.84
N SER A 674 -30.61 1.99 19.02
CA SER A 674 -31.69 2.17 20.00
C SER A 674 -32.75 1.07 19.92
N GLY A 675 -32.98 0.41 21.05
CA GLY A 675 -34.00 -0.64 21.20
C GLY A 675 -33.72 -1.93 20.41
N ALA A 676 -32.48 -2.14 19.94
CA ALA A 676 -32.10 -3.26 19.08
C ALA A 676 -33.00 -3.40 17.84
N SER A 677 -33.50 -2.27 17.33
CA SER A 677 -34.40 -2.25 16.19
C SER A 677 -33.68 -2.64 14.90
N ASN A 678 -34.42 -3.24 13.97
CA ASN A 678 -33.95 -3.53 12.62
C ASN A 678 -34.51 -2.56 11.58
N ALA A 679 -35.14 -1.45 11.99
CA ALA A 679 -35.69 -0.45 11.08
C ALA A 679 -34.63 0.57 10.62
N ASP A 680 -34.85 1.14 9.43
CA ASP A 680 -34.07 2.28 8.92
C ASP A 680 -34.39 3.56 9.70
N GLY A 681 -33.40 4.47 9.77
CA GLY A 681 -33.54 5.79 10.40
C GLY A 681 -33.51 5.76 11.94
N VAL A 682 -33.30 4.60 12.55
CA VAL A 682 -33.20 4.47 14.01
C VAL A 682 -31.91 5.12 14.49
N THR A 683 -32.04 6.01 15.48
CA THR A 683 -30.90 6.71 16.09
C THR A 683 -29.92 5.74 16.74
N VAL A 684 -28.63 6.01 16.54
CA VAL A 684 -27.55 5.39 17.30
C VAL A 684 -27.28 6.27 18.51
N LEU A 685 -27.21 5.66 19.69
CA LEU A 685 -27.00 6.33 20.98
C LEU A 685 -25.83 5.67 21.72
N GLN A 686 -25.34 6.29 22.78
CA GLN A 686 -24.43 5.61 23.70
C GLN A 686 -25.24 4.86 24.77
N TRP A 687 -24.81 3.64 25.09
CA TRP A 687 -25.43 2.82 26.13
C TRP A 687 -24.37 2.00 26.89
N PRO A 688 -24.62 1.60 28.14
CA PRO A 688 -23.78 0.60 28.81
C PRO A 688 -23.64 -0.67 27.96
N ASP A 689 -22.48 -1.29 28.02
CA ASP A 689 -22.22 -2.53 27.29
C ASP A 689 -23.12 -3.65 27.84
N THR A 690 -23.99 -4.17 26.99
CA THR A 690 -24.91 -5.28 27.27
C THR A 690 -24.50 -6.57 26.57
N GLY A 691 -23.44 -6.53 25.74
CA GLY A 691 -22.99 -7.66 24.91
C GLY A 691 -23.94 -8.09 23.79
N LYS A 692 -24.96 -7.28 23.48
CA LYS A 692 -25.96 -7.60 22.46
C LYS A 692 -25.50 -7.20 21.05
N ALA A 693 -26.00 -7.91 20.05
CA ALA A 693 -25.61 -7.71 18.65
C ALA A 693 -25.90 -6.30 18.09
N ASN A 694 -26.84 -5.54 18.68
CA ASN A 694 -27.12 -4.14 18.31
C ASN A 694 -26.04 -3.14 18.77
N GLN A 695 -25.06 -3.61 19.55
CA GLN A 695 -23.88 -2.86 20.01
C GLN A 695 -22.59 -3.32 19.33
N HIS A 696 -22.70 -4.28 18.41
CA HIS A 696 -21.59 -4.89 17.71
C HIS A 696 -21.54 -4.37 16.28
N TRP A 697 -20.35 -4.01 15.84
CA TRP A 697 -20.11 -3.33 14.57
C TRP A 697 -19.03 -4.05 13.77
N ALA A 698 -19.28 -4.22 12.48
CA ALA A 698 -18.36 -4.78 11.50
C ALA A 698 -17.86 -3.67 10.56
N PHE A 699 -16.60 -3.74 10.13
CA PHE A 699 -15.99 -2.77 9.24
C PHE A 699 -15.75 -3.39 7.87
N GLN A 700 -16.06 -2.65 6.81
CA GLN A 700 -15.78 -3.05 5.44
C GLN A 700 -15.12 -1.89 4.69
N SER A 701 -13.92 -2.09 4.17
CA SER A 701 -13.19 -1.08 3.38
C SER A 701 -13.90 -0.74 2.07
N THR A 702 -13.84 0.52 1.64
CA THR A 702 -14.28 1.00 0.32
C THR A 702 -13.12 1.07 -0.70
N ALA A 703 -11.96 0.48 -0.39
CA ALA A 703 -10.67 0.52 -1.12
C ALA A 703 -9.94 1.87 -1.14
N ASP A 704 -10.62 2.99 -0.89
CA ASP A 704 -10.05 4.34 -0.97
C ASP A 704 -9.84 5.00 0.42
N GLY A 705 -9.72 4.19 1.47
CA GLY A 705 -9.42 4.63 2.82
C GLY A 705 -10.64 5.00 3.68
N TYR A 706 -11.84 4.76 3.16
CA TYR A 706 -13.10 4.83 3.92
C TYR A 706 -13.65 3.43 4.20
N HIS A 707 -14.66 3.38 5.07
CA HIS A 707 -15.28 2.15 5.52
C HIS A 707 -16.79 2.33 5.65
N THR A 708 -17.51 1.28 5.29
CA THR A 708 -18.88 1.08 5.75
C THR A 708 -18.83 0.40 7.12
N ILE A 709 -19.62 0.89 8.08
CA ILE A 709 -19.67 0.36 9.45
C ILE A 709 -21.04 -0.25 9.69
N THR A 710 -21.12 -1.58 9.78
CA THR A 710 -22.38 -2.34 9.79
C THR A 710 -22.72 -2.82 11.20
N CYS A 711 -23.92 -2.53 11.69
CA CYS A 711 -24.46 -3.11 12.90
C CYS A 711 -24.71 -4.62 12.67
N VAL A 712 -24.09 -5.47 13.48
CA VAL A 712 -24.19 -6.93 13.38
C VAL A 712 -25.62 -7.40 13.65
N GLY A 713 -26.34 -6.75 14.56
CA GLY A 713 -27.71 -7.15 14.91
C GLY A 713 -28.74 -6.96 13.80
N SER A 714 -28.57 -5.93 12.95
CA SER A 714 -29.55 -5.55 11.94
C SER A 714 -29.08 -5.72 10.49
N GLY A 715 -27.76 -5.87 10.27
CA GLY A 715 -27.14 -5.83 8.95
C GLY A 715 -27.13 -4.45 8.29
N LYS A 716 -27.55 -3.39 9.00
CA LYS A 716 -27.62 -2.00 8.50
C LYS A 716 -26.39 -1.20 8.85
N VAL A 717 -26.15 -0.12 8.12
CA VAL A 717 -24.91 0.65 8.20
C VAL A 717 -25.10 1.98 8.93
N LEU A 718 -24.03 2.44 9.57
CA LEU A 718 -23.95 3.73 10.25
C LEU A 718 -24.05 4.87 9.23
N ASP A 719 -25.07 5.72 9.34
CA ASP A 719 -25.38 6.80 8.40
C ASP A 719 -25.62 8.12 9.13
N VAL A 720 -25.44 9.22 8.43
CA VAL A 720 -25.89 10.54 8.86
C VAL A 720 -27.27 10.80 8.26
N ALA A 721 -28.27 11.05 9.11
CA ALA A 721 -29.66 11.19 8.69
C ALA A 721 -29.83 12.21 7.56
N GLY A 722 -30.45 11.77 6.46
CA GLY A 722 -30.73 12.61 5.28
C GLY A 722 -29.49 13.11 4.55
N SER A 723 -28.32 12.47 4.72
CA SER A 723 -27.03 12.94 4.19
C SER A 723 -26.70 14.38 4.58
N SER A 724 -27.20 14.82 5.73
CA SER A 724 -27.00 16.19 6.21
C SER A 724 -25.51 16.49 6.36
N THR A 725 -25.13 17.74 6.14
CA THR A 725 -23.79 18.26 6.46
C THR A 725 -23.82 19.20 7.66
N ALA A 726 -24.95 19.35 8.35
CA ALA A 726 -25.08 20.23 9.51
C ALA A 726 -24.47 19.64 10.78
N ASP A 727 -23.95 20.51 11.65
CA ASP A 727 -23.59 20.16 13.03
C ASP A 727 -24.84 19.71 13.80
N GLY A 728 -24.72 18.64 14.57
CA GLY A 728 -25.83 18.10 15.36
C GLY A 728 -26.78 17.19 14.59
N ALA A 729 -26.52 16.93 13.30
CA ALA A 729 -27.34 16.00 12.54
C ALA A 729 -27.25 14.59 13.17
N PRO A 730 -28.40 13.90 13.38
CA PRO A 730 -28.42 12.58 14.00
C PRO A 730 -27.64 11.54 13.20
N VAL A 731 -26.93 10.68 13.92
CA VAL A 731 -26.37 9.45 13.36
C VAL A 731 -27.38 8.32 13.60
N VAL A 732 -27.66 7.58 12.54
CA VAL A 732 -28.71 6.56 12.47
C VAL A 732 -28.15 5.28 11.84
N GLN A 733 -28.91 4.18 11.87
CA GLN A 733 -28.67 3.05 10.98
C GLN A 733 -29.60 3.11 9.76
N THR A 734 -29.10 2.71 8.58
CA THR A 734 -29.89 2.58 7.35
C THR A 734 -29.42 1.41 6.49
N THR A 735 -30.28 0.93 5.60
CA THR A 735 -29.91 -0.04 4.55
C THR A 735 -28.76 0.53 3.71
N ALA A 736 -27.73 -0.29 3.49
CA ALA A 736 -26.56 0.12 2.72
C ALA A 736 -26.95 0.46 1.27
N ASP A 737 -26.58 1.65 0.81
CA ASP A 737 -26.77 2.09 -0.56
C ASP A 737 -25.54 2.80 -1.13
N GLY A 738 -24.42 2.77 -0.39
CA GLY A 738 -23.12 3.26 -0.84
C GLY A 738 -22.97 4.77 -0.89
N ARG A 739 -23.95 5.55 -0.40
CA ARG A 739 -23.83 7.01 -0.31
C ARG A 739 -22.67 7.44 0.58
N ALA A 740 -22.09 8.61 0.31
CA ALA A 740 -20.95 9.13 1.08
C ALA A 740 -21.28 9.35 2.57
N SER A 741 -22.54 9.54 2.96
CA SER A 741 -22.91 9.70 4.37
C SER A 741 -22.87 8.38 5.16
N GLN A 742 -22.82 7.24 4.49
CA GLN A 742 -22.64 5.90 5.08
C GLN A 742 -21.16 5.48 5.19
N GLN A 743 -20.23 6.33 4.74
CA GLN A 743 -18.82 6.01 4.64
C GLN A 743 -18.00 6.83 5.62
N TRP A 744 -17.14 6.16 6.39
CA TRP A 744 -16.40 6.73 7.49
C TRP A 744 -14.91 6.42 7.38
N GLN A 745 -14.07 7.44 7.52
CA GLN A 745 -12.63 7.28 7.68
C GLN A 745 -12.32 7.13 9.17
N LEU A 746 -11.56 6.09 9.53
CA LEU A 746 -11.01 5.92 10.87
C LEU A 746 -9.68 6.64 10.91
N ARG A 747 -9.63 7.82 11.53
CA ARG A 747 -8.42 8.61 11.64
C ARG A 747 -7.75 8.38 13.00
N PRO A 748 -6.57 7.73 13.05
CA PRO A 748 -5.90 7.41 14.31
C PRO A 748 -5.50 8.68 15.06
N GLN A 749 -5.51 8.60 16.38
CA GLN A 749 -5.08 9.60 17.35
C GLN A 749 -4.01 9.00 18.28
N SER A 750 -3.42 9.81 19.15
CA SER A 750 -2.51 9.31 20.18
C SER A 750 -3.20 8.30 21.10
N GLY A 751 -2.50 7.24 21.51
CA GLY A 751 -3.00 6.29 22.51
C GLY A 751 -3.97 5.22 22.00
N GLY A 752 -4.07 5.02 20.68
CA GLY A 752 -4.95 3.99 20.08
C GLY A 752 -6.43 4.40 19.99
N GLU A 753 -6.71 5.69 20.15
CA GLU A 753 -8.03 6.27 19.90
C GLU A 753 -8.20 6.65 18.43
N PHE A 754 -9.45 6.77 18.00
CA PHE A 754 -9.82 7.14 16.64
C PHE A 754 -10.87 8.24 16.63
N VAL A 755 -10.80 9.05 15.58
CA VAL A 755 -11.88 9.93 15.17
C VAL A 755 -12.52 9.31 13.92
N LEU A 756 -13.84 9.12 13.93
CA LEU A 756 -14.58 8.63 12.76
C LEU A 756 -15.06 9.84 11.96
N VAL A 757 -14.46 10.07 10.79
CA VAL A 757 -14.76 11.20 9.91
C VAL A 757 -15.72 10.76 8.82
N ASN A 758 -16.87 11.41 8.71
CA ASN A 758 -17.84 11.13 7.67
C ASN A 758 -17.36 11.66 6.31
N ARG A 759 -17.42 10.82 5.26
CA ARG A 759 -16.97 11.18 3.91
C ARG A 759 -17.77 12.32 3.29
N ASN A 760 -19.09 12.37 3.53
CA ASN A 760 -19.97 13.37 2.94
C ASN A 760 -19.75 14.77 3.52
N SER A 761 -19.58 14.88 4.83
CA SER A 761 -19.55 16.19 5.52
C SER A 761 -18.17 16.63 6.00
N GLY A 762 -17.19 15.72 6.07
CA GLY A 762 -15.90 15.94 6.74
C GLY A 762 -15.99 16.11 8.26
N LYS A 763 -17.19 15.94 8.84
CA LYS A 763 -17.45 16.04 10.29
C LYS A 763 -17.23 14.70 10.98
N VAL A 764 -17.23 14.72 12.31
CA VAL A 764 -16.84 13.56 13.12
C VAL A 764 -17.99 13.02 13.95
N LEU A 765 -17.96 11.72 14.22
CA LEU A 765 -18.88 11.05 15.13
C LEU A 765 -18.71 11.58 16.56
N ASP A 766 -19.79 12.09 17.13
CA ASP A 766 -19.79 12.85 18.38
C ASP A 766 -20.95 12.42 19.29
N VAL A 767 -20.68 12.23 20.59
CA VAL A 767 -21.74 12.07 21.59
C VAL A 767 -22.31 13.44 21.96
N LYS A 768 -23.59 13.67 21.62
CA LYS A 768 -24.25 14.98 21.71
C LYS A 768 -24.04 15.68 23.05
N GLY A 769 -23.53 16.92 22.99
CA GLY A 769 -23.28 17.77 24.14
C GLY A 769 -22.20 17.23 25.09
N GLY A 770 -21.45 16.21 24.67
CA GLY A 770 -20.51 15.53 25.54
C GLY A 770 -21.15 14.79 26.70
N SER A 771 -22.43 14.42 26.60
CA SER A 771 -23.12 13.74 27.68
C SER A 771 -22.42 12.43 28.04
N THR A 772 -22.45 12.06 29.33
CA THR A 772 -22.12 10.72 29.81
C THR A 772 -23.36 9.92 30.19
N ALA A 773 -24.57 10.45 29.97
CA ALA A 773 -25.82 9.78 30.30
C ALA A 773 -26.16 8.65 29.32
N ASP A 774 -26.90 7.65 29.82
CA ASP A 774 -27.49 6.59 28.99
C ASP A 774 -28.48 7.20 28.00
N GLY A 775 -28.46 6.72 26.76
CA GLY A 775 -29.41 7.17 25.73
C GLY A 775 -29.03 8.49 25.06
N ALA A 776 -27.88 9.08 25.39
CA ALA A 776 -27.41 10.26 24.66
C ALA A 776 -27.15 9.91 23.19
N ALA A 777 -27.77 10.65 22.28
CA ALA A 777 -27.67 10.40 20.84
C ALA A 777 -26.24 10.65 20.32
N LEU A 778 -25.81 9.82 19.36
CA LEU A 778 -24.68 10.11 18.52
C LEU A 778 -25.14 11.03 17.38
N ILE A 779 -24.30 12.01 17.09
CA ILE A 779 -24.49 13.00 16.04
C ILE A 779 -23.20 13.10 15.23
N GLN A 780 -23.23 13.79 14.10
CA GLN A 780 -22.02 14.37 13.56
C GLN A 780 -21.82 15.80 14.08
N TYR A 781 -20.57 16.20 14.26
CA TYR A 781 -20.22 17.57 14.62
C TYR A 781 -18.85 17.94 14.05
N ARG A 782 -18.57 19.22 13.83
CA ARG A 782 -17.21 19.67 13.49
C ARG A 782 -16.18 19.12 14.48
N ASP A 783 -15.00 18.76 13.98
CA ASP A 783 -13.92 18.28 14.83
C ASP A 783 -13.38 19.42 15.69
N VAL A 784 -13.55 19.29 17.01
CA VAL A 784 -13.06 20.26 18.01
C VAL A 784 -12.03 19.63 18.94
N GLY A 785 -11.61 18.40 18.66
CA GLY A 785 -10.58 17.73 19.45
C GLY A 785 -11.02 17.21 20.83
N SER A 786 -12.33 17.17 21.11
CA SER A 786 -12.85 16.79 22.43
C SER A 786 -12.96 15.28 22.62
N SER A 787 -12.92 14.80 23.87
CA SER A 787 -12.97 13.37 24.20
C SER A 787 -14.30 12.67 23.82
N ASN A 788 -15.41 13.41 23.67
CA ASN A 788 -16.68 12.85 23.16
C ASN A 788 -16.66 12.57 21.64
N GLN A 789 -15.57 12.93 20.96
CA GLN A 789 -15.31 12.64 19.54
C GLN A 789 -14.23 11.56 19.37
N ARG A 790 -13.84 10.91 20.46
CA ARG A 790 -12.78 9.90 20.50
C ARG A 790 -13.39 8.53 20.79
N TRP A 791 -12.95 7.54 20.02
CA TRP A 791 -13.49 6.19 20.03
C TRP A 791 -12.38 5.15 20.09
N THR A 792 -12.56 4.09 20.86
CA THR A 792 -11.73 2.88 20.84
C THR A 792 -12.55 1.69 20.35
N PHE A 793 -11.89 0.70 19.75
CA PHE A 793 -12.56 -0.48 19.20
C PHE A 793 -12.13 -1.73 19.93
N HIS A 794 -13.09 -2.42 20.55
CA HIS A 794 -12.82 -3.63 21.33
C HIS A 794 -13.40 -4.83 20.59
N ARG A 795 -12.55 -5.80 20.22
CA ARG A 795 -12.99 -7.02 19.54
C ARG A 795 -13.97 -7.80 20.42
N VAL A 796 -15.08 -8.25 19.85
CA VAL A 796 -16.00 -9.19 20.49
C VAL A 796 -15.39 -10.59 20.35
N THR A 797 -15.02 -11.19 21.47
CA THR A 797 -14.61 -12.60 21.55
C THR A 797 -15.82 -13.43 21.94
N GLY A 798 -16.13 -14.45 21.13
CA GLY A 798 -17.22 -15.39 21.38
C GLY A 798 -16.91 -16.40 22.48
#